data_AF-A0A7X4BCM6-F1
#
_entry.id   AF-A0A7X4BCM6-F1
#
_cell.length_a   1.000
_cell.length_b   1.000
_cell.length_c   1.000
_cell.angle_alpha   90.00
_cell.angle_beta   90.00
_cell.angle_gamma   90.00
#
_symmetry.space_group_name_H-M   'P 1'
#
loop_
_entity.id
_entity.type
_entity.pdbx_description
1 polymer ?
#
loop_
_entity_poly.entity_id
_entity_poly.type
_entity_poly.pdbx_seq_one_letter_code
_entity_poly.pdbx_strand_id
1 'polypeptide(L)'
;MSRLNELRSQTGALIEDPNFRRYHVPGGPVPMTRPTRRHDPLRVCAWPPFLSALAVALACALTVPLSASSQTRSAARISEETRVIDTYPFSEPDPIPILVSDARLYPYHAFRGYSATSEPREWKVVKLENDLIEVFVLPEAGGKVWGAVVKETGHEFIYRNEVMKFRDIALRGPWTSGGIEFNFGVIGHTPATATPVDYLVRENPDGSVSCFVGAMDLPSRTHWRVEIRLPPDRGYFETRALWYNPTPLEQPYYNWMTAAAFAQDDLELYVPGGSYLEHSGRERPWPEDEAGRFLPLYRNNRFGGHKSYHVVGELNDFFGGYYHDDGYGWGHWARYEEMPGQKMWLWALSRQGGVWEDLLTDTDGQYVEFQAGRLFVQYSPGEHVNPVTQAAFDPLSASAWTETWFPLEGTGGLSDASREGAMHVELGDSVLRVVVNAFGDVTDTLRIWAGEHLIENSVVDLVALEPFEVMIFHVASDPPVRVQLPGLDLDYTTGSRDRALSRPFETDPSAWASIPEADRLVYQARELAKGRRYGEARALFEEAAGQEPWNRGALLGLADLALRSARYEEGLEHARRALQLDTYDAAANFVAGNLYRALGRDMDARDAFGWSARAVAFRAASYVRLGEVMVGAG
;
A
#
# COMPACT_ATOMS: atom_id res chain seq x y z
N MET A 1 8.22 27.92 -19.82
CA MET A 1 8.67 27.01 -18.75
C MET A 1 7.67 25.89 -18.42
N SER A 2 6.42 25.88 -18.93
CA SER A 2 5.41 24.88 -18.58
C SER A 2 5.67 23.45 -19.11
N ARG A 3 6.23 23.28 -20.31
CA ARG A 3 6.50 21.94 -20.91
C ARG A 3 7.66 21.13 -20.30
N LEU A 4 8.27 21.60 -19.21
CA LEU A 4 9.39 20.93 -18.53
C LEU A 4 8.99 20.19 -17.26
N ASN A 5 7.74 20.35 -16.79
CA ASN A 5 7.23 19.65 -15.60
C ASN A 5 6.48 18.35 -15.93
N GLU A 6 5.84 18.21 -17.10
CA GLU A 6 5.19 16.94 -17.51
C GLU A 6 6.20 15.80 -17.72
N LEU A 7 7.43 16.11 -18.16
CA LEU A 7 8.52 15.14 -18.27
C LEU A 7 9.11 14.74 -16.91
N ARG A 8 8.91 15.55 -15.85
CA ARG A 8 9.41 15.27 -14.49
C ARG A 8 8.50 14.37 -13.67
N SER A 9 7.23 14.21 -14.04
CA SER A 9 6.28 13.32 -13.37
C SER A 9 6.17 11.93 -14.00
N GLN A 10 6.78 11.69 -15.16
CA GLN A 10 6.64 10.44 -15.91
C GLN A 10 7.94 9.65 -16.12
N THR A 11 9.12 10.29 -16.03
CA THR A 11 10.43 9.61 -16.08
C THR A 11 11.48 10.40 -15.29
N GLY A 12 12.05 9.79 -14.25
CA GLY A 12 13.25 10.31 -13.57
C GLY A 12 14.54 10.05 -14.37
N ALA A 13 15.56 10.85 -14.09
CA ALA A 13 16.97 10.74 -14.53
C ALA A 13 17.32 10.94 -16.03
N LEU A 14 18.22 11.91 -16.26
CA LEU A 14 19.23 11.87 -17.32
C LEU A 14 20.57 12.37 -16.74
N ILE A 15 21.67 11.82 -17.25
CA ILE A 15 23.02 11.83 -16.67
C ILE A 15 23.94 12.82 -17.41
N GLU A 16 24.79 13.57 -16.68
CA GLU A 16 26.05 14.12 -17.19
C GLU A 16 27.17 14.05 -16.12
N ASP A 17 28.40 13.79 -16.57
CA ASP A 17 29.68 13.55 -15.86
C ASP A 17 30.80 14.23 -16.72
N PRO A 18 32.10 14.46 -16.33
CA PRO A 18 32.86 14.20 -15.09
C PRO A 18 33.69 15.39 -14.52
N ASN A 19 34.35 15.21 -13.35
CA ASN A 19 35.84 15.15 -13.21
C ASN A 19 36.45 15.30 -11.76
N PHE A 20 37.06 14.20 -11.25
CA PHE A 20 38.43 14.10 -10.68
C PHE A 20 38.93 14.90 -9.42
N ARG A 21 39.15 14.21 -8.26
CA ARG A 21 40.49 13.77 -7.69
C ARG A 21 40.56 13.46 -6.16
N ARG A 22 40.90 12.19 -5.84
CA ARG A 22 41.82 11.62 -4.79
C ARG A 22 42.09 12.34 -3.44
N TYR A 23 42.15 11.59 -2.31
CA TYR A 23 43.40 11.11 -1.65
C TYR A 23 43.18 10.18 -0.41
N HIS A 24 44.29 9.64 0.15
CA HIS A 24 44.45 8.41 0.98
C HIS A 24 44.15 8.45 2.52
N VAL A 25 43.96 7.24 3.10
CA VAL A 25 44.04 6.81 4.54
C VAL A 25 45.52 6.56 4.99
N PRO A 26 45.94 6.02 6.19
CA PRO A 26 45.26 5.37 7.35
C PRO A 26 45.79 5.71 8.79
N GLY A 27 45.28 5.04 9.86
CA GLY A 27 46.01 4.87 11.14
C GLY A 27 45.24 4.39 12.40
N GLY A 28 45.58 3.21 12.97
CA GLY A 28 45.32 2.79 14.38
C GLY A 28 46.55 3.01 15.29
N PRO A 29 46.70 2.47 16.54
CA PRO A 29 46.17 1.19 17.06
C PRO A 29 45.75 1.16 18.59
N VAL A 30 45.67 -0.04 19.21
CA VAL A 30 45.36 -0.41 20.63
C VAL A 30 46.61 -1.03 21.36
N PRO A 31 46.66 -1.64 22.59
CA PRO A 31 45.64 -2.21 23.53
C PRO A 31 45.91 -1.98 25.08
N MET A 32 45.42 -2.89 25.97
CA MET A 32 45.76 -3.19 27.40
C MET A 32 44.96 -2.51 28.55
N THR A 33 44.62 -3.10 29.73
CA THR A 33 44.53 -4.51 30.27
C THR A 33 43.68 -4.56 31.59
N ARG A 34 43.22 -5.74 32.06
CA ARG A 34 42.48 -5.99 33.34
C ARG A 34 43.44 -6.15 34.58
N PRO A 35 42.96 -6.21 35.86
CA PRO A 35 42.57 -7.51 36.50
C PRO A 35 41.49 -7.47 37.65
N THR A 36 40.41 -8.29 37.62
CA THR A 36 40.10 -9.55 38.42
C THR A 36 39.86 -9.52 39.95
N ARG A 37 38.73 -10.13 40.40
CA ARG A 37 38.50 -11.22 41.42
C ARG A 37 36.99 -11.25 41.79
N ARG A 38 36.17 -12.30 41.60
CA ARG A 38 36.07 -13.71 42.13
C ARG A 38 35.64 -13.87 43.60
N HIS A 39 34.47 -14.50 43.84
CA HIS A 39 34.30 -15.78 44.60
C HIS A 39 32.83 -16.27 44.71
N ASP A 40 32.43 -17.19 43.82
CA ASP A 40 31.99 -18.60 44.00
C ASP A 40 31.18 -19.14 45.24
N PRO A 41 30.50 -20.33 45.10
CA PRO A 41 29.17 -20.59 45.70
C PRO A 41 28.97 -21.95 46.46
N LEU A 42 27.72 -22.27 46.84
CA LEU A 42 27.20 -23.58 47.33
C LEU A 42 25.77 -23.79 46.73
N ARG A 43 25.27 -24.94 46.20
CA ARG A 43 25.27 -26.40 46.53
C ARG A 43 24.37 -26.76 47.76
N VAL A 44 23.53 -27.82 47.83
CA VAL A 44 23.18 -29.00 46.95
C VAL A 44 21.91 -29.78 47.48
N CYS A 45 21.44 -30.86 46.79
CA CYS A 45 20.40 -31.92 47.14
C CYS A 45 18.89 -31.62 46.86
N ALA A 46 17.97 -32.52 46.43
CA ALA A 46 17.73 -34.00 46.50
C ALA A 46 16.88 -34.47 47.72
N TRP A 47 15.94 -35.46 47.68
CA TRP A 47 15.50 -36.48 46.67
C TRP A 47 14.01 -36.99 46.92
N PRO A 48 13.43 -37.98 46.17
CA PRO A 48 11.96 -38.32 46.14
C PRO A 48 11.62 -39.67 46.87
N PRO A 49 10.61 -40.53 46.53
CA PRO A 49 9.25 -40.45 45.91
C PRO A 49 8.13 -41.16 46.78
N PHE A 50 6.89 -41.40 46.27
CA PHE A 50 6.16 -42.73 46.26
C PHE A 50 4.60 -42.74 46.05
N LEU A 51 4.10 -43.80 45.37
CA LEU A 51 2.75 -44.46 45.39
C LEU A 51 1.50 -43.68 44.84
N SER A 52 0.40 -44.29 44.35
CA SER A 52 0.12 -45.55 43.59
C SER A 52 -1.39 -45.70 43.30
N ALA A 53 -1.75 -46.44 42.22
CA ALA A 53 -3.09 -47.04 41.94
C ALA A 53 -4.27 -46.07 41.64
N LEU A 54 -5.40 -46.46 41.02
CA LEU A 54 -5.92 -47.78 40.58
C LEU A 54 -6.74 -47.64 39.27
N ALA A 55 -6.96 -48.74 38.54
CA ALA A 55 -7.69 -48.77 37.26
C ALA A 55 -9.23 -48.88 37.41
N VAL A 56 -9.96 -48.40 36.39
CA VAL A 56 -11.28 -48.91 35.99
C VAL A 56 -11.30 -49.05 34.47
N ALA A 57 -11.50 -50.28 33.98
CA ALA A 57 -11.77 -50.53 32.57
C ALA A 57 -13.27 -50.52 32.32
N LEU A 58 -13.74 -49.77 31.32
CA LEU A 58 -15.10 -49.86 30.80
C LEU A 58 -15.05 -50.24 29.32
N ALA A 59 -15.51 -51.46 29.01
CA ALA A 59 -15.61 -51.92 27.64
C ALA A 59 -16.91 -51.40 27.01
N CYS A 60 -16.83 -50.32 26.24
CA CYS A 60 -17.90 -49.89 25.34
C CYS A 60 -17.50 -50.22 23.90
N ALA A 61 -18.29 -51.06 23.24
CA ALA A 61 -18.18 -51.28 21.81
C ALA A 61 -18.61 -50.00 21.08
N LEU A 62 -17.64 -49.22 20.62
CA LEU A 62 -17.84 -48.12 19.68
C LEU A 62 -17.38 -48.58 18.30
N THR A 63 -18.32 -48.61 17.37
CA THR A 63 -18.03 -48.59 15.93
C THR A 63 -17.13 -47.39 15.66
N VAL A 64 -15.87 -47.64 15.30
CA VAL A 64 -14.96 -46.60 14.85
C VAL A 64 -15.53 -46.06 13.53
N PRO A 65 -16.05 -44.82 13.46
CA PRO A 65 -16.13 -44.17 12.16
C PRO A 65 -14.68 -44.09 11.66
N LEU A 66 -14.45 -44.30 10.36
CA LEU A 66 -13.16 -43.89 9.79
C LEU A 66 -13.10 -42.38 10.00
N SER A 67 -12.36 -41.94 11.02
CA SER A 67 -11.96 -40.56 11.15
C SER A 67 -11.22 -40.24 9.86
N ALA A 68 -11.82 -39.39 9.03
CA ALA A 68 -11.03 -38.64 8.06
C ALA A 68 -9.88 -38.06 8.86
N SER A 69 -8.66 -38.50 8.54
CA SER A 69 -7.46 -38.00 9.18
C SER A 69 -7.35 -36.54 8.76
N SER A 70 -7.87 -35.63 9.58
CA SER A 70 -7.52 -34.23 9.48
C SER A 70 -6.01 -34.19 9.62
N GLN A 71 -5.30 -34.07 8.50
CA GLN A 71 -3.89 -33.74 8.54
C GLN A 71 -3.83 -32.40 9.26
N THR A 72 -3.35 -32.43 10.49
CA THR A 72 -3.03 -31.19 11.21
C THR A 72 -1.88 -30.56 10.45
N ARG A 73 -2.22 -29.65 9.52
CA ARG A 73 -1.25 -28.86 8.75
C ARG A 73 -0.22 -28.30 9.71
N SER A 74 1.04 -28.30 9.28
CA SER A 74 2.10 -27.86 10.16
C SER A 74 1.93 -26.38 10.48
N ALA A 75 2.24 -25.96 11.71
CA ALA A 75 2.22 -24.55 12.04
C ALA A 75 3.13 -23.78 11.08
N ALA A 76 2.74 -22.56 10.71
CA ALA A 76 3.59 -21.72 9.88
C ALA A 76 4.94 -21.50 10.58
N ARG A 77 6.00 -21.43 9.80
CA ARG A 77 7.38 -21.25 10.28
C ARG A 77 7.89 -19.90 9.83
N ILE A 78 8.69 -19.26 10.69
CA ILE A 78 9.40 -18.04 10.36
C ILE A 78 10.88 -18.21 10.71
N SER A 79 11.76 -17.81 9.80
CA SER A 79 13.21 -17.87 9.98
C SER A 79 13.88 -16.59 9.48
N GLU A 80 15.04 -16.29 10.06
CA GLU A 80 15.97 -15.28 9.55
C GLU A 80 17.17 -15.98 8.92
N GLU A 81 17.50 -15.61 7.69
CA GLU A 81 18.66 -16.13 6.98
C GLU A 81 19.46 -15.01 6.30
N THR A 82 20.76 -15.25 6.10
CA THR A 82 21.61 -14.38 5.28
C THR A 82 21.73 -14.99 3.90
N ARG A 83 21.27 -14.28 2.86
CA ARG A 83 21.51 -14.65 1.46
C ARG A 83 22.61 -13.78 0.87
N VAL A 84 23.46 -14.38 0.04
CA VAL A 84 24.36 -13.61 -0.83
C VAL A 84 23.60 -13.33 -2.11
N ILE A 85 23.37 -12.05 -2.41
CA ILE A 85 22.64 -11.59 -3.60
C ILE A 85 23.55 -10.65 -4.37
N ASP A 86 23.67 -10.85 -5.69
CA ASP A 86 24.44 -9.96 -6.55
C ASP A 86 23.79 -8.58 -6.56
N THR A 87 24.57 -7.58 -6.15
CA THR A 87 24.07 -6.24 -5.82
C THR A 87 24.80 -5.20 -6.65
N TYR A 88 24.06 -4.30 -7.29
CA TYR A 88 24.63 -3.11 -7.92
C TYR A 88 24.45 -1.95 -6.94
N PRO A 89 25.45 -1.62 -6.10
CA PRO A 89 25.29 -0.65 -5.03
C PRO A 89 25.04 0.77 -5.55
N PHE A 90 24.40 1.57 -4.71
CA PHE A 90 24.33 3.02 -4.84
C PHE A 90 25.31 3.69 -3.87
N SER A 91 25.71 4.93 -4.18
CA SER A 91 26.72 5.68 -3.45
C SER A 91 26.52 7.19 -3.60
N GLU A 92 27.48 7.98 -3.11
CA GLU A 92 27.48 9.45 -3.25
C GLU A 92 26.19 10.12 -2.75
N PRO A 93 25.93 10.08 -1.42
CA PRO A 93 24.89 10.92 -0.82
C PRO A 93 25.22 12.40 -1.04
N ASP A 94 24.26 13.13 -1.60
CA ASP A 94 24.40 14.54 -1.93
C ASP A 94 24.58 15.36 -0.63
N PRO A 95 25.71 16.08 -0.45
CA PRO A 95 25.92 16.89 0.75
C PRO A 95 25.04 18.14 0.79
N ILE A 96 24.39 18.51 -0.33
CA ILE A 96 23.39 19.56 -0.37
C ILE A 96 22.05 18.97 0.10
N PRO A 97 21.40 19.51 1.15
CA PRO A 97 20.10 19.01 1.59
C PRO A 97 19.07 19.02 0.45
N ILE A 98 18.25 17.97 0.36
CA ILE A 98 17.24 17.83 -0.70
C ILE A 98 16.24 19.00 -0.74
N LEU A 99 16.17 19.79 0.34
CA LEU A 99 15.44 21.07 0.43
C LEU A 99 15.60 21.99 -0.79
N VAL A 100 16.77 22.01 -1.42
CA VAL A 100 17.08 22.87 -2.57
C VAL A 100 16.45 22.36 -3.88
N SER A 101 16.30 21.04 -4.03
CA SER A 101 15.76 20.40 -5.24
C SER A 101 14.30 19.97 -5.09
N ASP A 102 13.90 19.48 -3.92
CA ASP A 102 12.52 19.21 -3.53
C ASP A 102 12.29 19.41 -2.02
N ALA A 103 11.80 20.60 -1.66
CA ALA A 103 11.47 20.98 -0.29
C ALA A 103 10.49 20.04 0.43
N ARG A 104 9.70 19.25 -0.31
CA ARG A 104 8.78 18.26 0.29
C ARG A 104 9.50 17.22 1.13
N LEU A 105 10.74 16.87 0.73
CA LEU A 105 11.49 15.70 1.19
C LEU A 105 12.55 16.02 2.27
N TYR A 106 12.70 17.27 2.69
CA TYR A 106 13.55 17.60 3.84
C TYR A 106 13.05 16.84 5.09
N PRO A 107 13.91 16.15 5.86
CA PRO A 107 15.37 16.33 5.99
C PRO A 107 16.27 15.37 5.22
N TYR A 108 15.79 14.68 4.18
CA TYR A 108 16.62 13.71 3.44
C TYR A 108 17.72 14.35 2.57
N HIS A 109 18.63 13.50 2.09
CA HIS A 109 19.52 13.74 0.95
C HIS A 109 19.14 12.78 -0.19
N ALA A 110 19.47 13.16 -1.42
CA ALA A 110 19.47 12.25 -2.57
C ALA A 110 20.79 11.46 -2.66
N PHE A 111 20.82 10.40 -3.46
CA PHE A 111 22.06 9.73 -3.88
C PHE A 111 22.29 9.96 -5.37
N ARG A 112 23.55 9.92 -5.81
CA ARG A 112 23.94 10.19 -7.21
C ARG A 112 24.76 9.07 -7.87
N GLY A 113 25.48 8.27 -7.09
CA GLY A 113 26.28 7.18 -7.60
C GLY A 113 25.48 5.89 -7.73
N TYR A 114 25.61 5.20 -8.87
CA TYR A 114 25.00 3.91 -9.13
C TYR A 114 25.99 3.00 -9.85
N SER A 115 26.23 1.80 -9.32
CA SER A 115 27.17 0.86 -9.95
C SER A 115 26.62 0.28 -11.25
N ALA A 116 27.50 0.20 -12.26
CA ALA A 116 27.27 -0.51 -13.51
C ALA A 116 27.66 -2.00 -13.45
N THR A 117 28.31 -2.44 -12.36
CA THR A 117 28.70 -3.84 -12.12
C THR A 117 28.19 -4.33 -10.77
N SER A 118 27.80 -5.60 -10.69
CA SER A 118 27.43 -6.25 -9.43
C SER A 118 28.64 -6.55 -8.54
N GLU A 119 28.39 -6.64 -7.25
CA GLU A 119 29.23 -7.31 -6.26
C GLU A 119 28.36 -8.24 -5.40
N PRO A 120 28.86 -9.44 -5.02
CA PRO A 120 28.12 -10.34 -4.15
C PRO A 120 28.04 -9.74 -2.74
N ARG A 121 26.82 -9.55 -2.23
CA ARG A 121 26.59 -8.93 -0.93
C ARG A 121 25.66 -9.76 -0.06
N GLU A 122 25.98 -9.84 1.22
CA GLU A 122 25.11 -10.42 2.24
C GLU A 122 23.91 -9.51 2.53
N TRP A 123 22.71 -10.08 2.47
CA TRP A 123 21.43 -9.46 2.79
C TRP A 123 20.68 -10.34 3.79
N LYS A 124 20.06 -9.72 4.80
CA LYS A 124 19.12 -10.41 5.68
C LYS A 124 17.78 -10.60 4.99
N VAL A 125 17.34 -11.85 4.90
CA VAL A 125 16.02 -12.25 4.45
C VAL A 125 15.26 -12.86 5.63
N VAL A 126 14.01 -12.42 5.83
CA VAL A 126 13.07 -13.11 6.71
C VAL A 126 12.17 -13.97 5.82
N LYS A 127 12.16 -15.28 6.06
CA LYS A 127 11.31 -16.23 5.35
C LYS A 127 10.13 -16.62 6.23
N LEU A 128 8.92 -16.50 5.70
CA LEU A 128 7.71 -17.09 6.25
C LEU A 128 7.33 -18.26 5.33
N GLU A 129 6.97 -19.41 5.88
CA GLU A 129 6.44 -20.53 5.09
C GLU A 129 5.37 -21.33 5.84
N ASN A 130 4.44 -21.92 5.10
CA ASN A 130 3.56 -22.98 5.59
C ASN A 130 3.69 -24.20 4.65
N ASP A 131 2.68 -25.06 4.60
CA ASP A 131 2.71 -26.23 3.71
C ASP A 131 2.42 -25.87 2.23
N LEU A 132 1.83 -24.70 1.96
CA LEU A 132 1.36 -24.25 0.63
C LEU A 132 2.25 -23.20 -0.04
N ILE A 133 2.69 -22.17 0.70
CA ILE A 133 3.41 -21.01 0.13
C ILE A 133 4.62 -20.58 0.96
N GLU A 134 5.53 -19.84 0.31
CA GLU A 134 6.65 -19.13 0.95
C GLU A 134 6.56 -17.63 0.66
N VAL A 135 6.94 -16.80 1.64
CA VAL A 135 6.98 -15.34 1.52
C VAL A 135 8.33 -14.85 2.07
N PHE A 136 9.03 -14.03 1.28
CA PHE A 136 10.33 -13.48 1.63
C PHE A 136 10.21 -11.98 1.91
N VAL A 137 10.86 -11.48 2.96
CA VAL A 137 10.89 -10.06 3.33
C VAL A 137 12.35 -9.60 3.45
N LEU A 138 12.64 -8.38 2.97
CA LEU A 138 13.95 -7.73 3.05
C LEU A 138 13.93 -6.52 4.01
N PRO A 139 14.16 -6.70 5.33
CA PRO A 139 14.23 -5.60 6.30
C PRO A 139 15.25 -4.51 5.94
N GLU A 140 16.32 -4.88 5.23
CA GLU A 140 17.40 -3.96 4.84
C GLU A 140 17.10 -3.12 3.59
N ALA A 141 16.04 -3.43 2.85
CA ALA A 141 15.57 -2.71 1.67
C ALA A 141 14.10 -2.29 1.84
N GLY A 142 13.87 -1.29 2.69
CA GLY A 142 12.54 -0.72 2.94
C GLY A 142 11.58 -1.62 3.72
N GLY A 143 11.99 -2.85 4.08
CA GLY A 143 11.10 -3.86 4.65
C GLY A 143 10.16 -4.49 3.63
N LYS A 144 10.42 -4.34 2.32
CA LYS A 144 9.57 -4.87 1.27
C LYS A 144 9.40 -6.38 1.38
N VAL A 145 8.21 -6.89 1.02
CA VAL A 145 8.13 -8.29 0.56
C VAL A 145 9.01 -8.35 -0.69
N TRP A 146 9.91 -9.32 -0.76
CA TRP A 146 10.84 -9.49 -1.88
C TRP A 146 10.27 -10.40 -2.97
N GLY A 147 9.47 -11.39 -2.56
CA GLY A 147 8.74 -12.29 -3.45
C GLY A 147 7.88 -13.26 -2.64
N ALA A 148 6.96 -13.94 -3.32
CA ALA A 148 6.09 -14.96 -2.73
C ALA A 148 5.76 -16.04 -3.77
N VAL A 149 5.77 -17.30 -3.34
CA VAL A 149 5.86 -18.47 -4.22
C VAL A 149 4.94 -19.59 -3.74
N VAL A 150 4.26 -20.27 -4.67
CA VAL A 150 3.53 -21.52 -4.40
C VAL A 150 4.51 -22.69 -4.36
N LYS A 151 4.51 -23.47 -3.27
CA LYS A 151 5.55 -24.48 -3.00
C LYS A 151 5.47 -25.71 -3.90
N GLU A 152 4.27 -26.05 -4.37
CA GLU A 152 4.05 -27.22 -5.23
C GLU A 152 4.44 -26.96 -6.68
N THR A 153 3.99 -25.83 -7.24
CA THR A 153 4.21 -25.47 -8.65
C THR A 153 5.48 -24.65 -8.88
N GLY A 154 5.97 -23.94 -7.85
CA GLY A 154 7.09 -23.02 -7.96
C GLY A 154 6.72 -21.66 -8.57
N HIS A 155 5.43 -21.41 -8.84
CA HIS A 155 4.96 -20.16 -9.43
C HIS A 155 5.11 -18.98 -8.48
N GLU A 156 5.65 -17.86 -8.99
CA GLU A 156 5.80 -16.63 -8.20
C GLU A 156 4.64 -15.68 -8.47
N PHE A 157 3.69 -15.63 -7.53
CA PHE A 157 2.55 -14.70 -7.59
C PHE A 157 2.92 -13.29 -7.09
N ILE A 158 4.11 -13.12 -6.52
CA ILE A 158 4.79 -11.83 -6.35
C ILE A 158 6.19 -11.98 -6.95
N TYR A 159 6.45 -11.29 -8.07
CA TYR A 159 7.71 -11.34 -8.83
C TYR A 159 8.93 -11.07 -7.93
N ARG A 160 9.87 -12.03 -7.87
CA ARG A 160 11.16 -11.86 -7.20
C ARG A 160 12.25 -11.58 -8.25
N ASN A 161 13.01 -10.52 -8.01
CA ASN A 161 14.24 -10.25 -8.77
C ASN A 161 15.43 -10.81 -7.99
N GLU A 162 16.25 -11.64 -8.62
CA GLU A 162 17.40 -12.31 -8.00
C GLU A 162 18.66 -11.42 -7.93
N VAL A 163 18.58 -10.16 -8.39
CA VAL A 163 19.64 -9.14 -8.22
C VAL A 163 19.14 -7.86 -7.55
N MET A 164 19.93 -7.33 -6.62
CA MET A 164 19.67 -6.06 -5.93
C MET A 164 20.25 -4.89 -6.75
N LYS A 165 19.61 -4.59 -7.88
CA LYS A 165 20.12 -3.65 -8.89
C LYS A 165 19.55 -2.23 -8.73
N PHE A 166 20.20 -1.40 -7.91
CA PHE A 166 19.68 -0.08 -7.55
C PHE A 166 19.79 0.95 -8.68
N ARG A 167 18.70 1.70 -8.94
CA ARG A 167 18.63 2.80 -9.94
C ARG A 167 17.89 4.04 -9.41
N ASP A 168 18.03 5.17 -10.11
CA ASP A 168 17.51 6.51 -9.77
C ASP A 168 16.00 6.65 -10.11
N ILE A 169 15.13 6.03 -9.28
CA ILE A 169 13.68 6.00 -9.45
C ILE A 169 12.93 6.55 -8.21
N ALA A 170 13.40 6.25 -7.00
CA ALA A 170 12.72 6.64 -5.77
C ALA A 170 12.91 8.12 -5.42
N LEU A 171 12.14 8.61 -4.45
CA LEU A 171 12.17 10.01 -4.01
C LEU A 171 13.55 10.48 -3.50
N ARG A 172 14.45 9.57 -3.12
CA ARG A 172 15.87 9.86 -2.81
C ARG A 172 16.86 9.32 -3.86
N GLY A 173 16.35 8.70 -4.90
CA GLY A 173 17.11 8.01 -5.94
C GLY A 173 16.97 6.48 -5.87
N PRO A 174 17.74 5.77 -5.01
CA PRO A 174 17.93 4.33 -5.13
C PRO A 174 16.64 3.55 -4.87
N TRP A 175 16.36 2.62 -5.79
CA TRP A 175 15.19 1.74 -5.81
C TRP A 175 15.54 0.42 -6.52
N THR A 176 14.85 -0.68 -6.19
CA THR A 176 14.95 -1.98 -6.87
C THR A 176 13.57 -2.50 -7.27
N SER A 177 13.49 -3.10 -8.47
CA SER A 177 12.27 -3.73 -8.97
C SER A 177 11.84 -4.94 -8.15
N GLY A 178 10.56 -5.28 -8.25
CA GLY A 178 10.00 -6.52 -7.73
C GLY A 178 9.50 -6.47 -6.30
N GLY A 179 8.90 -7.56 -5.84
CA GLY A 179 8.33 -7.67 -4.50
C GLY A 179 7.06 -6.82 -4.30
N ILE A 180 6.81 -6.41 -3.05
CA ILE A 180 5.81 -5.40 -2.68
C ILE A 180 6.50 -4.26 -1.91
N GLU A 181 6.60 -3.10 -2.54
CA GLU A 181 7.06 -1.87 -1.90
C GLU A 181 5.92 -1.20 -1.10
N PHE A 182 6.24 -0.75 0.11
CA PHE A 182 5.29 -0.10 1.01
C PHE A 182 5.43 1.43 0.98
N ASN A 183 4.63 2.10 0.16
CA ASN A 183 4.69 3.54 0.01
C ASN A 183 3.77 4.24 1.02
N PHE A 184 4.33 5.16 1.81
CA PHE A 184 3.65 5.98 2.81
C PHE A 184 4.20 7.40 2.79
N GLY A 185 3.40 8.40 3.17
CA GLY A 185 3.84 9.79 3.32
C GLY A 185 3.46 10.65 2.13
N VAL A 186 4.42 10.92 1.23
CA VAL A 186 4.26 11.79 0.05
C VAL A 186 4.25 10.99 -1.26
N ILE A 187 3.61 11.55 -2.29
CA ILE A 187 3.46 10.91 -3.61
C ILE A 187 4.83 10.56 -4.23
N GLY A 188 5.03 9.26 -4.52
CA GLY A 188 6.21 8.67 -5.14
C GLY A 188 6.65 7.36 -4.46
N HIS A 189 7.67 6.70 -5.01
CA HIS A 189 8.34 5.57 -4.37
C HIS A 189 9.14 6.04 -3.15
N THR A 190 8.94 5.37 -2.01
CA THR A 190 9.23 5.92 -0.67
C THR A 190 10.71 6.24 -0.43
N PRO A 191 11.05 7.32 0.30
CA PRO A 191 12.42 7.63 0.72
C PRO A 191 13.12 6.54 1.54
N ALA A 192 12.38 5.54 2.04
CA ALA A 192 12.90 4.42 2.82
C ALA A 192 13.23 3.15 1.99
N THR A 193 12.81 3.07 0.72
CA THR A 193 12.76 1.83 -0.08
C THR A 193 14.09 1.09 -0.23
N ALA A 194 15.21 1.83 -0.25
CA ALA A 194 16.56 1.28 -0.40
C ALA A 194 17.38 1.29 0.91
N THR A 195 16.72 1.50 2.05
CA THR A 195 17.39 1.61 3.36
C THR A 195 16.77 0.69 4.40
N PRO A 196 17.53 0.25 5.43
CA PRO A 196 16.98 -0.58 6.48
C PRO A 196 15.86 0.09 7.27
N VAL A 197 14.88 -0.72 7.68
CA VAL A 197 13.77 -0.33 8.56
C VAL A 197 13.78 -1.16 9.85
N ASP A 198 13.05 -0.72 10.88
CA ASP A 198 12.84 -1.54 12.07
C ASP A 198 12.02 -2.78 11.68
N TYR A 199 12.35 -3.95 12.23
CA TYR A 199 11.55 -5.16 12.04
C TYR A 199 11.49 -6.04 13.30
N LEU A 200 10.48 -6.90 13.36
CA LEU A 200 10.27 -7.89 14.44
C LEU A 200 9.62 -9.14 13.86
N VAL A 201 10.12 -10.33 14.23
CA VAL A 201 9.49 -11.61 13.91
C VAL A 201 8.67 -12.14 15.10
N ARG A 202 7.55 -12.83 14.83
CA ARG A 202 6.68 -13.39 15.87
C ARG A 202 5.95 -14.64 15.40
N GLU A 203 6.00 -15.70 16.19
CA GLU A 203 5.05 -16.82 16.14
C GLU A 203 3.78 -16.45 16.94
N ASN A 204 2.60 -16.64 16.36
CA ASN A 204 1.33 -16.24 16.97
C ASN A 204 0.63 -17.43 17.64
N PRO A 205 -0.25 -17.19 18.66
CA PRO A 205 -0.97 -18.27 19.35
C PRO A 205 -1.93 -19.10 18.49
N ASP A 206 -2.27 -18.62 17.29
CA ASP A 206 -3.13 -19.29 16.31
C ASP A 206 -2.35 -20.14 15.30
N GLY A 207 -1.02 -20.29 15.48
CA GLY A 207 -0.14 -21.03 14.56
C GLY A 207 0.28 -20.27 13.31
N SER A 208 -0.18 -19.01 13.15
CA SER A 208 0.34 -18.11 12.11
C SER A 208 1.68 -17.51 12.51
N VAL A 209 2.43 -16.97 11.55
CA VAL A 209 3.66 -16.22 11.79
C VAL A 209 3.59 -14.83 11.19
N SER A 210 4.29 -13.88 11.81
CA SER A 210 4.29 -12.47 11.40
C SER A 210 5.71 -11.90 11.34
N CYS A 211 6.02 -11.21 10.24
CA CYS A 211 7.11 -10.24 10.19
C CYS A 211 6.51 -8.83 10.21
N PHE A 212 6.80 -8.06 11.26
CA PHE A 212 6.50 -6.64 11.33
C PHE A 212 7.66 -5.87 10.74
N VAL A 213 7.37 -4.89 9.89
CA VAL A 213 8.35 -3.90 9.42
C VAL A 213 7.84 -2.48 9.65
N GLY A 214 8.72 -1.50 9.75
CA GLY A 214 8.35 -0.11 9.53
C GLY A 214 9.34 0.96 9.95
N ALA A 215 9.00 2.19 9.59
CA ALA A 215 9.85 3.37 9.81
C ALA A 215 9.02 4.60 10.24
N MET A 216 9.67 5.76 10.28
CA MET A 216 9.02 7.07 10.32
C MET A 216 9.28 7.75 8.99
N ASP A 217 8.25 8.27 8.32
CA ASP A 217 8.44 9.21 7.23
C ASP A 217 8.96 10.52 7.83
N LEU A 218 10.24 10.85 7.64
CA LEU A 218 10.87 11.98 8.31
C LEU A 218 10.22 13.35 7.96
N PRO A 219 9.80 13.62 6.71
CA PRO A 219 9.15 14.88 6.33
C PRO A 219 7.82 15.12 7.05
N SER A 220 6.92 14.14 7.10
CA SER A 220 5.63 14.26 7.80
C SER A 220 5.69 13.95 9.29
N ARG A 221 6.75 13.25 9.74
CA ARG A 221 6.89 12.65 11.07
C ARG A 221 5.77 11.68 11.42
N THR A 222 5.16 11.06 10.40
CA THR A 222 4.17 9.99 10.58
C THR A 222 4.88 8.64 10.70
N HIS A 223 4.29 7.71 11.45
CA HIS A 223 4.86 6.39 11.71
C HIS A 223 4.00 5.32 11.05
N TRP A 224 4.60 4.52 10.18
CA TRP A 224 3.92 3.41 9.52
C TRP A 224 4.50 2.07 9.98
N ARG A 225 3.65 1.06 10.11
CA ARG A 225 4.00 -0.32 10.44
C ARG A 225 3.18 -1.25 9.54
N VAL A 226 3.79 -2.29 9.01
CA VAL A 226 3.11 -3.35 8.26
C VAL A 226 3.43 -4.68 8.91
N GLU A 227 2.40 -5.43 9.27
CA GLU A 227 2.49 -6.84 9.63
C GLU A 227 2.30 -7.67 8.37
N ILE A 228 3.36 -8.31 7.87
CA ILE A 228 3.27 -9.40 6.89
C ILE A 228 2.95 -10.66 7.69
N ARG A 229 1.74 -11.21 7.55
CA ARG A 229 1.26 -12.37 8.31
C ARG A 229 0.92 -13.54 7.40
N LEU A 230 1.45 -14.72 7.71
CA LEU A 230 1.17 -15.98 7.03
C LEU A 230 0.39 -16.93 7.97
N PRO A 231 -0.89 -17.26 7.66
CA PRO A 231 -1.64 -18.30 8.37
C PRO A 231 -1.02 -19.70 8.19
N PRO A 232 -1.24 -20.66 9.10
CA PRO A 232 -0.71 -22.02 8.98
C PRO A 232 -1.35 -22.84 7.86
N ASP A 233 -2.59 -22.51 7.50
CA ASP A 233 -3.49 -23.34 6.70
C ASP A 233 -3.95 -22.68 5.39
N ARG A 234 -3.44 -21.48 5.07
CA ARG A 234 -3.88 -20.67 3.93
C ARG A 234 -2.86 -20.50 2.81
N GLY A 235 -3.36 -20.53 1.57
CA GLY A 235 -2.59 -20.30 0.34
C GLY A 235 -2.33 -18.83 0.01
N TYR A 236 -2.50 -17.92 0.97
CA TYR A 236 -2.28 -16.47 0.83
C TYR A 236 -1.51 -15.92 2.03
N PHE A 237 -0.99 -14.71 1.91
CA PHE A 237 -0.52 -13.93 3.05
C PHE A 237 -1.23 -12.58 3.16
N GLU A 238 -1.21 -12.01 4.37
CA GLU A 238 -1.86 -10.74 4.69
C GLU A 238 -0.82 -9.64 4.87
N THR A 239 -1.14 -8.41 4.45
CA THR A 239 -0.48 -7.20 4.96
C THR A 239 -1.47 -6.40 5.80
N ARG A 240 -1.17 -6.24 7.10
CA ARG A 240 -1.98 -5.43 8.02
C ARG A 240 -1.22 -4.15 8.35
N ALA A 241 -1.73 -3.02 7.87
CA ALA A 241 -1.07 -1.73 8.02
C ALA A 241 -1.60 -0.96 9.23
N LEU A 242 -0.70 -0.24 9.90
CA LEU A 242 -1.02 0.81 10.87
C LEU A 242 -0.19 2.04 10.53
N TRP A 243 -0.85 3.14 10.17
CA TRP A 243 -0.23 4.43 9.92
C TRP A 243 -0.75 5.46 10.91
N TYR A 244 0.15 6.21 11.56
CA TYR A 244 -0.19 7.14 12.64
C TYR A 244 0.43 8.53 12.41
N ASN A 245 -0.38 9.57 12.52
CA ASN A 245 0.06 10.96 12.58
C ASN A 245 0.13 11.45 14.04
N PRO A 246 1.31 11.45 14.70
CA PRO A 246 1.47 11.95 16.06
C PRO A 246 1.49 13.48 16.16
N THR A 247 1.37 14.20 15.04
CA THR A 247 1.56 15.65 15.01
C THR A 247 0.22 16.38 15.19
N PRO A 248 0.20 17.58 15.81
CA PRO A 248 -0.99 18.43 15.89
C PRO A 248 -1.27 19.17 14.56
N LEU A 249 -0.73 18.67 13.46
CA LEU A 249 -0.74 19.28 12.12
C LEU A 249 -1.30 18.26 11.14
N GLU A 250 -2.04 18.75 10.15
CA GLU A 250 -2.40 17.95 8.97
C GLU A 250 -1.12 17.52 8.24
N GLN A 251 -1.04 16.26 7.81
CA GLN A 251 0.07 15.76 6.98
C GLN A 251 -0.47 15.27 5.63
N PRO A 252 0.38 15.01 4.61
CA PRO A 252 -0.07 14.40 3.38
C PRO A 252 -0.55 12.97 3.64
N TYR A 253 -1.66 12.57 3.01
CA TYR A 253 -2.15 11.20 3.05
C TYR A 253 -1.97 10.52 1.70
N TYR A 254 -0.79 9.97 1.45
CA TYR A 254 -0.52 9.08 0.32
C TYR A 254 -0.07 7.72 0.83
N ASN A 255 -0.76 6.67 0.37
CA ASN A 255 -0.33 5.29 0.52
C ASN A 255 -0.70 4.47 -0.72
N TRP A 256 0.28 3.68 -1.18
CA TRP A 256 0.13 2.63 -2.18
C TRP A 256 1.03 1.44 -1.80
N MET A 257 0.50 0.23 -1.90
CA MET A 257 1.23 -1.02 -1.77
C MET A 257 1.54 -1.49 -3.19
N THR A 258 2.79 -1.35 -3.61
CA THR A 258 3.21 -1.49 -5.01
C THR A 258 3.81 -2.88 -5.20
N ALA A 259 2.98 -3.84 -5.61
CA ALA A 259 3.41 -5.20 -5.95
C ALA A 259 3.84 -5.30 -7.41
N ALA A 260 4.63 -6.33 -7.73
CA ALA A 260 5.15 -6.59 -9.06
C ALA A 260 4.81 -8.00 -9.56
N ALA A 261 4.60 -8.10 -10.87
CA ALA A 261 4.33 -9.33 -11.61
C ALA A 261 5.18 -9.34 -12.90
N PHE A 262 5.45 -10.52 -13.47
CA PHE A 262 6.15 -10.63 -14.76
C PHE A 262 5.35 -9.94 -15.88
N ALA A 263 6.05 -9.29 -16.81
CA ALA A 263 5.45 -8.64 -17.97
C ALA A 263 5.46 -9.58 -19.19
N GLN A 264 4.50 -10.50 -19.24
CA GLN A 264 4.36 -11.49 -20.31
C GLN A 264 3.32 -11.08 -21.37
N ASP A 265 3.47 -11.55 -22.60
CA ASP A 265 2.61 -11.17 -23.74
C ASP A 265 1.15 -11.67 -23.61
N ASP A 266 0.97 -12.76 -22.89
CA ASP A 266 -0.29 -13.43 -22.57
C ASP A 266 -0.95 -12.92 -21.28
N LEU A 267 -0.25 -12.11 -20.47
CA LEU A 267 -0.80 -11.56 -19.21
C LEU A 267 -2.08 -10.78 -19.48
N GLU A 268 -3.18 -11.25 -18.88
CA GLU A 268 -4.46 -10.55 -18.84
C GLU A 268 -4.73 -10.03 -17.43
N LEU A 269 -5.06 -8.74 -17.34
CA LEU A 269 -5.36 -8.04 -16.09
C LEU A 269 -6.86 -8.12 -15.80
N TYR A 270 -7.22 -8.47 -14.57
CA TYR A 270 -8.61 -8.54 -14.10
C TYR A 270 -8.83 -7.43 -13.07
N VAL A 271 -9.23 -6.25 -13.57
CA VAL A 271 -9.40 -5.03 -12.77
C VAL A 271 -10.81 -4.47 -13.06
N PRO A 272 -11.81 -4.75 -12.21
CA PRO A 272 -13.20 -4.38 -12.50
C PRO A 272 -13.42 -2.87 -12.43
N GLY A 273 -14.10 -2.32 -13.43
CA GLY A 273 -14.28 -0.88 -13.62
C GLY A 273 -14.79 -0.51 -15.01
N GLY A 274 -15.26 0.73 -15.16
CA GLY A 274 -15.77 1.29 -16.42
C GLY A 274 -14.93 2.45 -16.98
N SER A 275 -13.97 2.95 -16.21
CA SER A 275 -13.02 3.98 -16.62
C SER A 275 -11.72 3.88 -15.84
N TYR A 276 -10.68 4.60 -16.28
CA TYR A 276 -9.47 4.79 -15.52
C TYR A 276 -9.11 6.28 -15.42
N LEU A 277 -8.39 6.66 -14.36
CA LEU A 277 -7.90 8.00 -14.13
C LEU A 277 -6.41 8.12 -14.50
N GLU A 278 -6.08 9.15 -15.27
CA GLU A 278 -4.70 9.62 -15.43
C GLU A 278 -4.22 10.32 -14.14
N HIS A 279 -2.91 10.47 -13.94
CA HIS A 279 -2.36 11.23 -12.79
C HIS A 279 -2.92 12.66 -12.65
N SER A 280 -3.37 13.25 -13.75
CA SER A 280 -4.04 14.56 -13.80
C SER A 280 -5.46 14.57 -13.21
N GLY A 281 -6.01 13.41 -12.81
CA GLY A 281 -7.42 13.23 -12.44
C GLY A 281 -8.36 13.10 -13.65
N ARG A 282 -7.83 13.13 -14.88
CA ARG A 282 -8.63 13.01 -16.11
C ARG A 282 -9.14 11.58 -16.31
N GLU A 283 -10.43 11.45 -16.56
CA GLU A 283 -11.10 10.19 -16.86
C GLU A 283 -10.87 9.72 -18.32
N ARG A 284 -10.74 8.41 -18.50
CA ARG A 284 -10.48 7.73 -19.78
C ARG A 284 -11.24 6.38 -19.81
N PRO A 285 -11.70 5.88 -20.98
CA PRO A 285 -12.43 4.61 -21.05
C PRO A 285 -11.63 3.38 -20.60
N TRP A 286 -12.33 2.40 -20.01
CA TRP A 286 -11.83 1.07 -19.62
C TRP A 286 -12.97 0.04 -19.73
N PRO A 287 -12.72 -1.24 -20.05
CA PRO A 287 -11.44 -1.85 -20.43
C PRO A 287 -11.03 -1.59 -21.89
N GLU A 288 -11.95 -1.13 -22.74
CA GLU A 288 -11.65 -0.72 -24.11
C GLU A 288 -11.41 0.78 -24.21
N ASP A 289 -10.40 1.20 -24.99
CA ASP A 289 -10.14 2.61 -25.29
C ASP A 289 -10.89 3.11 -26.54
N GLU A 290 -10.73 4.40 -26.90
CA GLU A 290 -11.43 4.97 -28.06
C GLU A 290 -10.97 4.41 -29.42
N ALA A 291 -9.93 3.58 -29.45
CA ALA A 291 -9.49 2.85 -30.64
C ALA A 291 -9.99 1.40 -30.67
N GLY A 292 -10.82 0.98 -29.69
CA GLY A 292 -11.31 -0.39 -29.56
C GLY A 292 -10.24 -1.39 -29.12
N ARG A 293 -9.19 -0.95 -28.43
CA ARG A 293 -8.16 -1.84 -27.88
C ARG A 293 -8.58 -2.28 -26.49
N PHE A 294 -8.69 -3.59 -26.28
CA PHE A 294 -8.86 -4.18 -24.96
C PHE A 294 -7.56 -4.02 -24.16
N LEU A 295 -7.51 -3.01 -23.30
CA LEU A 295 -6.33 -2.61 -22.51
C LEU A 295 -5.85 -3.63 -21.46
N PRO A 296 -6.71 -4.48 -20.84
CA PRO A 296 -6.26 -5.39 -19.79
C PRO A 296 -5.28 -6.46 -20.27
N LEU A 297 -5.30 -6.81 -21.56
CA LEU A 297 -4.37 -7.77 -22.17
C LEU A 297 -3.03 -7.08 -22.50
N TYR A 298 -1.94 -7.48 -21.84
CA TYR A 298 -0.65 -6.78 -21.86
C TYR A 298 -0.15 -6.46 -23.27
N ARG A 299 -0.13 -7.44 -24.20
CA ARG A 299 0.30 -7.26 -25.60
C ARG A 299 -0.47 -6.18 -26.39
N ASN A 300 -1.67 -5.77 -25.97
CA ASN A 300 -2.43 -4.69 -26.61
C ASN A 300 -1.89 -3.28 -26.25
N ASN A 301 -1.02 -3.17 -25.24
CA ASN A 301 -0.46 -1.92 -24.74
C ASN A 301 0.72 -1.36 -25.58
N ARG A 302 0.95 -1.91 -26.78
CA ARG A 302 2.01 -1.53 -27.74
C ARG A 302 1.78 -0.18 -28.44
N PHE A 303 1.49 0.88 -27.68
CA PHE A 303 1.27 2.23 -28.19
C PHE A 303 1.69 3.31 -27.19
N GLY A 304 2.18 4.46 -27.67
CA GLY A 304 2.56 5.59 -26.81
C GLY A 304 3.71 5.28 -25.84
N GLY A 305 3.71 5.97 -24.69
CA GLY A 305 4.67 5.74 -23.60
C GLY A 305 4.16 4.78 -22.52
N HIS A 306 4.73 4.90 -21.33
CA HIS A 306 4.38 4.13 -20.13
C HIS A 306 2.88 4.24 -19.79
N LYS A 307 2.32 3.21 -19.14
CA LYS A 307 0.90 3.16 -18.74
C LYS A 307 0.74 3.36 -17.26
N SER A 308 -0.37 3.97 -16.86
CA SER A 308 -0.74 4.19 -15.46
C SER A 308 -2.27 4.23 -15.38
N TYR A 309 -2.87 3.04 -15.32
CA TYR A 309 -4.31 2.82 -15.31
C TYR A 309 -4.80 2.76 -13.87
N HIS A 310 -5.32 3.85 -13.33
CA HIS A 310 -6.00 3.85 -12.03
C HIS A 310 -7.48 3.56 -12.26
N VAL A 311 -7.87 2.30 -12.22
CA VAL A 311 -9.20 1.83 -12.64
C VAL A 311 -10.24 2.19 -11.59
N VAL A 312 -11.42 2.64 -12.05
CA VAL A 312 -12.54 3.11 -11.23
C VAL A 312 -13.88 2.78 -11.89
N GLY A 313 -14.98 3.03 -11.18
CA GLY A 313 -16.34 2.91 -11.71
C GLY A 313 -17.07 1.60 -11.35
N GLU A 314 -16.47 0.74 -10.55
CA GLU A 314 -17.12 -0.48 -10.02
C GLU A 314 -16.77 -0.71 -8.55
N LEU A 315 -17.73 -1.18 -7.76
CA LEU A 315 -17.60 -1.54 -6.35
C LEU A 315 -17.17 -3.00 -6.24
N ASN A 316 -15.88 -3.23 -6.03
CA ASN A 316 -15.31 -4.57 -5.96
C ASN A 316 -14.11 -4.60 -5.01
N ASP A 317 -13.93 -5.72 -4.31
CA ASP A 317 -12.90 -5.88 -3.27
C ASP A 317 -11.60 -6.51 -3.80
N PHE A 318 -11.46 -6.73 -5.12
CA PHE A 318 -10.34 -7.50 -5.68
C PHE A 318 -9.84 -6.99 -7.03
N PHE A 319 -8.59 -7.29 -7.33
CA PHE A 319 -8.08 -7.25 -8.70
C PHE A 319 -6.93 -8.25 -8.85
N GLY A 320 -6.57 -8.61 -10.08
CA GLY A 320 -5.53 -9.60 -10.33
C GLY A 320 -4.99 -9.60 -11.76
N GLY A 321 -4.23 -10.64 -12.07
CA GLY A 321 -3.78 -10.94 -13.42
C GLY A 321 -3.49 -12.42 -13.59
N TYR A 322 -3.60 -12.90 -14.83
CA TYR A 322 -3.44 -14.31 -15.18
C TYR A 322 -2.57 -14.48 -16.43
N TYR A 323 -1.68 -15.47 -16.41
CA TYR A 323 -0.87 -15.91 -17.53
C TYR A 323 -1.54 -17.14 -18.14
N HIS A 324 -2.08 -16.97 -19.35
CA HIS A 324 -2.81 -18.00 -20.07
C HIS A 324 -1.92 -19.15 -20.56
N ASP A 325 -0.65 -18.87 -20.90
CA ASP A 325 0.27 -19.89 -21.42
C ASP A 325 0.86 -20.76 -20.30
N ASP A 326 1.20 -20.17 -19.15
CA ASP A 326 1.75 -20.89 -17.98
C ASP A 326 0.65 -21.43 -17.03
N GLY A 327 -0.58 -20.92 -17.11
CA GLY A 327 -1.73 -21.42 -16.35
C GLY A 327 -1.78 -21.00 -14.88
N TYR A 328 -1.15 -19.87 -14.51
CA TYR A 328 -1.17 -19.32 -13.16
C TYR A 328 -1.42 -17.81 -13.16
N GLY A 329 -1.58 -17.23 -11.98
CA GLY A 329 -1.80 -15.80 -11.82
C GLY A 329 -1.60 -15.32 -10.40
N TRP A 330 -2.04 -14.08 -10.17
CA TRP A 330 -1.89 -13.35 -8.91
C TRP A 330 -3.13 -12.51 -8.66
N GLY A 331 -3.39 -12.19 -7.40
CA GLY A 331 -4.46 -11.29 -7.03
C GLY A 331 -4.25 -10.61 -5.69
N HIS A 332 -5.00 -9.53 -5.53
CA HIS A 332 -5.14 -8.73 -4.32
C HIS A 332 -6.61 -8.73 -3.91
N TRP A 333 -6.86 -8.82 -2.60
CA TRP A 333 -8.16 -8.59 -2.01
C TRP A 333 -8.06 -7.63 -0.83
N ALA A 334 -8.92 -6.62 -0.78
CA ALA A 334 -9.19 -5.77 0.36
C ALA A 334 -10.54 -5.07 0.19
N ARG A 335 -11.22 -4.78 1.31
CA ARG A 335 -12.50 -4.06 1.27
C ARG A 335 -12.37 -2.74 0.52
N TYR A 336 -13.27 -2.50 -0.43
CA TYR A 336 -13.27 -1.29 -1.25
C TYR A 336 -13.36 0.01 -0.42
N GLU A 337 -14.09 0.03 0.70
CA GLU A 337 -14.13 1.21 1.58
C GLU A 337 -12.80 1.47 2.32
N GLU A 338 -11.91 0.49 2.36
CA GLU A 338 -10.55 0.63 2.88
C GLU A 338 -9.54 0.91 1.75
N MET A 339 -9.54 0.13 0.67
CA MET A 339 -8.53 0.18 -0.41
C MET A 339 -9.18 0.32 -1.80
N PRO A 340 -9.82 1.47 -2.11
CA PRO A 340 -10.54 1.67 -3.38
C PRO A 340 -9.62 1.92 -4.60
N GLY A 341 -8.31 2.10 -4.38
CA GLY A 341 -7.34 2.39 -5.43
C GLY A 341 -6.80 1.12 -6.06
N GLN A 342 -7.09 0.90 -7.33
CA GLN A 342 -6.55 -0.19 -8.13
C GLN A 342 -5.74 0.39 -9.29
N LYS A 343 -4.42 0.20 -9.30
CA LYS A 343 -3.55 0.82 -10.30
C LYS A 343 -2.66 -0.22 -10.99
N MET A 344 -2.77 -0.30 -12.31
CA MET A 344 -1.84 -1.04 -13.16
C MET A 344 -0.87 -0.08 -13.82
N TRP A 345 0.43 -0.32 -13.64
CA TRP A 345 1.47 0.44 -14.31
C TRP A 345 2.35 -0.48 -15.14
N LEU A 346 2.63 -0.05 -16.36
CA LEU A 346 3.37 -0.81 -17.36
C LEU A 346 4.46 0.07 -17.95
N TRP A 347 5.66 -0.48 -18.11
CA TRP A 347 6.66 0.12 -18.99
C TRP A 347 6.12 0.24 -20.43
N ALA A 348 6.77 1.06 -21.26
CA ALA A 348 6.37 1.19 -22.66
C ALA A 348 6.87 -0.04 -23.41
N LEU A 349 6.02 -0.76 -24.16
CA LEU A 349 6.39 -1.95 -24.93
C LEU A 349 7.26 -1.62 -26.19
N SER A 350 7.95 -0.48 -26.18
CA SER A 350 8.96 -0.04 -27.13
C SER A 350 10.34 0.00 -26.44
N ARG A 351 11.41 0.37 -27.16
CA ARG A 351 12.75 0.48 -26.53
C ARG A 351 12.82 1.56 -25.42
N GLN A 352 11.84 2.47 -25.32
CA GLN A 352 11.72 3.40 -24.19
C GLN A 352 11.48 2.67 -22.85
N GLY A 353 10.66 1.61 -22.83
CA GLY A 353 10.46 0.80 -21.63
C GLY A 353 11.45 -0.36 -21.55
N GLY A 354 11.74 -1.02 -22.68
CA GLY A 354 12.66 -2.17 -22.71
C GLY A 354 14.11 -1.87 -22.30
N VAL A 355 14.52 -0.60 -22.15
CA VAL A 355 15.81 -0.24 -21.53
C VAL A 355 15.82 -0.46 -20.01
N TRP A 356 14.66 -0.47 -19.36
CA TRP A 356 14.56 -0.62 -17.91
C TRP A 356 14.75 -2.05 -17.42
N GLU A 357 14.50 -3.04 -18.29
CA GLU A 357 14.85 -4.45 -18.06
C GLU A 357 16.37 -4.57 -17.82
N ASP A 358 17.17 -4.15 -18.81
CA ASP A 358 18.64 -4.07 -18.77
C ASP A 358 19.16 -3.26 -17.56
N LEU A 359 18.37 -2.31 -17.04
CA LEU A 359 18.72 -1.46 -15.91
C LEU A 359 18.34 -2.05 -14.55
N LEU A 360 17.35 -2.94 -14.45
CA LEU A 360 16.74 -3.35 -13.16
C LEU A 360 16.86 -4.85 -12.84
N THR A 361 17.01 -5.74 -13.83
CA THR A 361 17.37 -7.15 -13.61
C THR A 361 18.56 -7.54 -14.48
N ASP A 362 19.09 -8.75 -14.26
CA ASP A 362 20.07 -9.40 -15.14
C ASP A 362 19.47 -10.61 -15.88
N THR A 363 18.45 -11.28 -15.31
CA THR A 363 17.90 -12.56 -15.83
C THR A 363 16.38 -12.70 -15.78
N ASP A 364 15.68 -11.96 -14.93
CA ASP A 364 14.30 -12.29 -14.53
C ASP A 364 13.24 -11.64 -15.45
N GLY A 365 13.69 -10.90 -16.46
CA GLY A 365 12.85 -10.24 -17.46
C GLY A 365 12.19 -8.95 -17.00
N GLN A 366 11.23 -8.48 -17.81
CA GLN A 366 10.48 -7.26 -17.54
C GLN A 366 9.33 -7.51 -16.55
N TYR A 367 8.91 -6.48 -15.83
CA TYR A 367 7.81 -6.53 -14.85
C TYR A 367 6.72 -5.48 -15.13
N VAL A 368 5.51 -5.74 -14.62
CA VAL A 368 4.43 -4.76 -14.44
C VAL A 368 4.26 -4.50 -12.94
N GLU A 369 3.70 -3.34 -12.58
CA GLU A 369 3.31 -3.03 -11.21
C GLU A 369 1.80 -3.08 -11.05
N PHE A 370 1.33 -3.88 -10.10
CA PHE A 370 -0.06 -3.90 -9.65
C PHE A 370 -0.12 -3.34 -8.24
N GLN A 371 -0.86 -2.25 -8.07
CA GLN A 371 -0.78 -1.44 -6.85
C GLN A 371 -2.15 -1.27 -6.23
N ALA A 372 -2.23 -1.55 -4.93
CA ALA A 372 -3.39 -1.28 -4.10
C ALA A 372 -3.21 0.07 -3.38
N GLY A 373 -4.24 0.91 -3.34
CA GLY A 373 -4.14 2.27 -2.81
C GLY A 373 -5.31 2.68 -1.93
N ARG A 374 -5.02 3.53 -0.95
CA ARG A 374 -6.04 4.20 -0.11
C ARG A 374 -6.81 5.31 -0.86
N LEU A 375 -6.45 5.59 -2.12
CA LEU A 375 -6.97 6.68 -2.96
C LEU A 375 -7.25 6.17 -4.37
N PHE A 376 -8.28 6.74 -5.04
CA PHE A 376 -8.59 6.40 -6.43
C PHE A 376 -7.43 6.63 -7.42
N VAL A 377 -6.54 7.60 -7.16
CA VAL A 377 -5.49 7.98 -8.11
C VAL A 377 -4.30 8.65 -7.42
N GLN A 378 -3.10 8.49 -7.97
CA GLN A 378 -1.88 9.20 -7.59
C GLN A 378 -1.90 10.65 -8.13
N TYR A 379 -2.83 11.46 -7.61
CA TYR A 379 -3.21 12.76 -8.16
C TYR A 379 -2.09 13.82 -8.12
N SER A 380 -1.81 14.39 -9.27
CA SER A 380 -0.94 15.55 -9.47
C SER A 380 -1.74 16.69 -10.11
N PRO A 381 -1.98 17.80 -9.39
CA PRO A 381 -2.70 18.96 -9.94
C PRO A 381 -2.08 19.47 -11.26
N GLY A 382 -2.93 19.79 -12.24
CA GLY A 382 -2.53 20.28 -13.56
C GLY A 382 -3.60 21.17 -14.20
N GLU A 383 -3.57 21.31 -15.52
CA GLU A 383 -4.55 22.14 -16.26
C GLU A 383 -5.96 21.52 -16.33
N HIS A 384 -6.09 20.21 -16.07
CA HIS A 384 -7.37 19.50 -16.09
C HIS A 384 -8.20 19.82 -14.84
N VAL A 385 -9.29 20.57 -15.01
CA VAL A 385 -10.28 20.83 -13.95
C VAL A 385 -11.15 19.59 -13.74
N ASN A 386 -11.09 19.00 -12.55
CA ASN A 386 -11.82 17.80 -12.15
C ASN A 386 -12.05 17.81 -10.62
N PRO A 387 -12.86 16.91 -10.04
CA PRO A 387 -13.20 16.92 -8.62
C PRO A 387 -12.16 16.18 -7.75
N VAL A 388 -11.08 15.65 -8.33
CA VAL A 388 -10.02 14.96 -7.59
C VAL A 388 -9.16 15.98 -6.83
N THR A 389 -8.83 15.65 -5.59
CA THR A 389 -7.93 16.43 -4.73
C THR A 389 -6.92 15.50 -4.08
N GLN A 390 -5.81 16.07 -3.60
CA GLN A 390 -4.92 15.36 -2.69
C GLN A 390 -5.65 15.09 -1.36
N ALA A 391 -5.29 14.00 -0.70
CA ALA A 391 -5.85 13.65 0.61
C ALA A 391 -4.99 14.19 1.76
N ALA A 392 -5.68 14.50 2.86
CA ALA A 392 -5.12 15.02 4.11
C ALA A 392 -5.12 13.93 5.18
N PHE A 393 -4.07 13.89 6.01
CA PHE A 393 -3.96 13.00 7.16
C PHE A 393 -4.20 13.82 8.43
N ASP A 394 -5.35 13.60 9.06
CA ASP A 394 -5.80 14.36 10.22
C ASP A 394 -4.78 14.38 11.37
N PRO A 395 -4.66 15.50 12.12
CA PRO A 395 -3.85 15.59 13.32
C PRO A 395 -4.20 14.50 14.36
N LEU A 396 -3.18 13.94 15.02
CA LEU A 396 -3.34 13.01 16.15
C LEU A 396 -4.29 11.83 15.85
N SER A 397 -4.23 11.33 14.63
CA SER A 397 -5.11 10.28 14.11
C SER A 397 -4.32 9.07 13.60
N ALA A 398 -4.97 7.90 13.55
CA ALA A 398 -4.41 6.68 12.99
C ALA A 398 -5.36 6.09 11.94
N SER A 399 -4.76 5.46 10.92
CA SER A 399 -5.44 4.71 9.87
C SER A 399 -4.88 3.28 9.89
N ALA A 400 -5.75 2.28 9.79
CA ALA A 400 -5.39 0.88 9.76
C ALA A 400 -6.33 0.13 8.81
N TRP A 401 -5.82 -0.91 8.15
CA TRP A 401 -6.54 -1.73 7.17
C TRP A 401 -5.85 -3.09 7.01
N THR A 402 -6.46 -4.00 6.26
CA THR A 402 -5.89 -5.32 5.95
C THR A 402 -6.10 -5.68 4.48
N GLU A 403 -5.06 -6.25 3.89
CA GLU A 403 -5.02 -6.71 2.49
C GLU A 403 -4.59 -8.17 2.45
N THR A 404 -5.02 -8.90 1.44
CA THR A 404 -4.69 -10.31 1.17
C THR A 404 -4.06 -10.42 -0.22
N TRP A 405 -2.93 -11.12 -0.32
CA TRP A 405 -2.18 -11.34 -1.56
C TRP A 405 -2.14 -12.84 -1.85
N PHE A 406 -2.64 -13.25 -3.02
CA PHE A 406 -2.91 -14.65 -3.32
C PHE A 406 -2.46 -15.06 -4.75
N PRO A 407 -2.10 -16.33 -4.96
CA PRO A 407 -1.92 -16.93 -6.29
C PRO A 407 -3.26 -17.32 -6.91
N LEU A 408 -3.25 -17.53 -8.23
CA LEU A 408 -4.29 -18.25 -8.97
C LEU A 408 -3.62 -19.43 -9.66
N GLU A 409 -4.12 -20.65 -9.48
CA GLU A 409 -3.53 -21.86 -10.08
C GLU A 409 -4.61 -22.56 -10.93
N GLY A 410 -4.43 -22.57 -12.25
CA GLY A 410 -5.32 -23.27 -13.20
C GLY A 410 -6.71 -22.66 -13.44
N THR A 411 -7.01 -21.47 -12.93
CA THR A 411 -8.36 -20.87 -13.03
C THR A 411 -8.77 -20.50 -14.46
N GLY A 412 -7.82 -20.12 -15.31
CA GLY A 412 -8.07 -19.54 -16.64
C GLY A 412 -8.42 -18.05 -16.62
N GLY A 413 -8.41 -17.39 -15.45
CA GLY A 413 -8.79 -15.99 -15.30
C GLY A 413 -9.30 -15.66 -13.89
N LEU A 414 -10.04 -14.55 -13.76
CA LEU A 414 -10.65 -14.13 -12.49
C LEU A 414 -12.00 -13.44 -12.72
N SER A 415 -13.04 -13.87 -11.98
CA SER A 415 -14.40 -13.31 -12.07
C SER A 415 -14.91 -12.79 -10.72
N ASP A 416 -14.49 -13.41 -9.61
CA ASP A 416 -14.76 -12.94 -8.25
C ASP A 416 -13.69 -13.49 -7.29
N ALA A 417 -13.38 -12.77 -6.22
CA ALA A 417 -12.48 -13.22 -5.17
C ALA A 417 -12.90 -12.71 -3.78
N SER A 418 -12.57 -13.51 -2.78
CA SER A 418 -12.75 -13.22 -1.36
C SER A 418 -11.45 -13.51 -0.59
N ARG A 419 -11.50 -13.48 0.75
CA ARG A 419 -10.41 -13.99 1.60
C ARG A 419 -10.35 -15.52 1.69
N GLU A 420 -11.38 -16.21 1.23
CA GLU A 420 -11.51 -17.66 1.37
C GLU A 420 -11.17 -18.40 0.07
N GLY A 421 -11.38 -17.78 -1.09
CA GLY A 421 -11.02 -18.32 -2.40
C GLY A 421 -11.19 -17.32 -3.55
N ALA A 422 -10.96 -17.80 -4.77
CA ALA A 422 -11.20 -17.07 -6.01
C ALA A 422 -11.86 -18.00 -7.04
N MET A 423 -12.63 -17.43 -7.96
CA MET A 423 -13.22 -18.20 -9.07
C MET A 423 -13.16 -17.45 -10.41
N HIS A 424 -13.16 -18.23 -11.48
CA HIS A 424 -13.39 -17.77 -12.84
C HIS A 424 -14.62 -18.46 -13.43
N VAL A 425 -15.46 -17.68 -14.11
CA VAL A 425 -16.71 -18.12 -14.74
C VAL A 425 -16.70 -17.65 -16.19
N GLU A 426 -16.57 -18.61 -17.11
CA GLU A 426 -16.57 -18.38 -18.55
C GLU A 426 -17.84 -19.02 -19.16
N LEU A 427 -18.54 -18.29 -20.02
CA LEU A 427 -19.70 -18.80 -20.76
C LEU A 427 -19.43 -18.70 -22.27
N GLY A 428 -19.02 -19.81 -22.86
CA GLY A 428 -18.81 -19.96 -24.31
C GLY A 428 -20.08 -20.37 -25.06
N ASP A 429 -19.90 -21.04 -26.21
CA ASP A 429 -20.99 -21.51 -27.09
C ASP A 429 -21.86 -22.60 -26.42
N SER A 430 -22.79 -22.18 -25.57
CA SER A 430 -23.65 -23.03 -24.73
C SER A 430 -22.90 -23.89 -23.69
N VAL A 431 -21.67 -23.54 -23.32
CA VAL A 431 -20.89 -24.24 -22.28
C VAL A 431 -20.45 -23.25 -21.22
N LEU A 432 -20.88 -23.47 -19.99
CA LEU A 432 -20.43 -22.74 -18.80
C LEU A 432 -19.26 -23.50 -18.18
N ARG A 433 -18.09 -22.87 -18.09
CA ARG A 433 -16.94 -23.36 -17.34
C ARG A 433 -16.82 -22.55 -16.06
N VAL A 434 -16.78 -23.24 -14.92
CA VAL A 434 -16.54 -22.66 -13.60
C VAL A 434 -15.28 -23.30 -13.03
N VAL A 435 -14.30 -22.48 -12.67
CA VAL A 435 -13.10 -22.93 -11.94
C VAL A 435 -12.97 -22.19 -10.64
N VAL A 436 -12.62 -22.90 -9.57
CA VAL A 436 -12.47 -22.36 -8.22
C VAL A 436 -11.12 -22.78 -7.65
N ASN A 437 -10.37 -21.83 -7.08
CA ASN A 437 -9.35 -22.13 -6.08
C ASN A 437 -9.90 -21.74 -4.70
N ALA A 438 -9.97 -22.69 -3.78
CA ALA A 438 -10.07 -22.36 -2.37
C ALA A 438 -8.68 -22.01 -1.83
N PHE A 439 -8.57 -21.07 -0.89
CA PHE A 439 -7.30 -20.77 -0.22
C PHE A 439 -7.09 -21.57 1.07
N GLY A 440 -8.07 -22.37 1.49
CA GLY A 440 -7.99 -23.33 2.59
C GLY A 440 -8.86 -24.54 2.25
N ASP A 441 -8.64 -25.68 2.91
CA ASP A 441 -9.46 -26.88 2.65
C ASP A 441 -10.88 -26.65 3.18
N VAL A 442 -11.89 -26.84 2.34
CA VAL A 442 -13.28 -26.53 2.68
C VAL A 442 -14.28 -27.41 1.92
N THR A 443 -15.33 -27.83 2.61
CA THR A 443 -16.54 -28.39 1.98
C THR A 443 -17.57 -27.26 1.81
N ASP A 444 -17.98 -26.98 0.58
CA ASP A 444 -18.95 -25.92 0.25
C ASP A 444 -20.11 -26.46 -0.62
N THR A 445 -21.06 -25.60 -0.99
CA THR A 445 -22.14 -25.90 -1.94
C THR A 445 -22.00 -25.03 -3.17
N LEU A 446 -21.58 -25.62 -4.30
CA LEU A 446 -21.66 -24.98 -5.60
C LEU A 446 -23.14 -24.83 -6.00
N ARG A 447 -23.55 -23.60 -6.31
CA ARG A 447 -24.89 -23.30 -6.84
C ARG A 447 -24.78 -22.51 -8.13
N ILE A 448 -25.53 -22.93 -9.14
CA ILE A 448 -25.59 -22.24 -10.42
C ILE A 448 -27.07 -22.03 -10.80
N TRP A 449 -27.42 -20.81 -11.20
CA TRP A 449 -28.74 -20.46 -11.72
C TRP A 449 -28.62 -19.87 -13.11
N ALA A 450 -29.59 -20.16 -13.98
CA ALA A 450 -29.88 -19.37 -15.17
C ALA A 450 -31.14 -18.54 -14.89
N GLY A 451 -30.96 -17.23 -14.67
CA GLY A 451 -32.01 -16.36 -14.14
C GLY A 451 -32.49 -16.84 -12.76
N GLU A 452 -33.79 -17.13 -12.62
CA GLU A 452 -34.36 -17.69 -11.38
C GLU A 452 -34.25 -19.23 -11.28
N HIS A 453 -33.85 -19.92 -12.36
CA HIS A 453 -33.84 -21.38 -12.40
C HIS A 453 -32.51 -21.96 -11.94
N LEU A 454 -32.51 -22.67 -10.81
CA LEU A 454 -31.36 -23.41 -10.28
C LEU A 454 -31.06 -24.62 -11.20
N ILE A 455 -29.90 -24.62 -11.83
CA ILE A 455 -29.44 -25.67 -12.76
C ILE A 455 -28.40 -26.61 -12.16
N GLU A 456 -27.64 -26.17 -11.14
CA GLU A 456 -26.68 -27.00 -10.40
C GLU A 456 -26.74 -26.66 -8.90
N ASN A 457 -26.68 -27.68 -8.05
CA ASN A 457 -26.62 -27.55 -6.59
C ASN A 457 -25.98 -28.81 -6.00
N SER A 458 -24.65 -28.81 -5.89
CA SER A 458 -23.86 -29.93 -5.39
C SER A 458 -22.99 -29.50 -4.21
N VAL A 459 -22.74 -30.44 -3.30
CA VAL A 459 -21.71 -30.30 -2.28
C VAL A 459 -20.37 -30.63 -2.91
N VAL A 460 -19.37 -29.78 -2.71
CA VAL A 460 -18.03 -29.89 -3.29
C VAL A 460 -17.00 -29.83 -2.18
N ASP A 461 -16.02 -30.73 -2.23
CA ASP A 461 -14.84 -30.70 -1.37
C ASP A 461 -13.71 -30.04 -2.15
N LEU A 462 -13.18 -28.94 -1.62
CA LEU A 462 -12.17 -28.10 -2.25
C LEU A 462 -10.87 -28.18 -1.44
N VAL A 463 -9.76 -28.48 -2.11
CA VAL A 463 -8.42 -28.51 -1.52
C VAL A 463 -7.74 -27.17 -1.80
N ALA A 464 -6.97 -26.66 -0.83
CA ALA A 464 -6.31 -25.37 -0.95
C ALA A 464 -5.35 -25.32 -2.16
N LEU A 465 -5.53 -24.32 -3.02
CA LEU A 465 -4.81 -24.08 -4.28
C LEU A 465 -4.98 -25.13 -5.38
N GLU A 466 -5.66 -26.26 -5.16
CA GLU A 466 -6.04 -27.16 -6.27
C GLU A 466 -7.20 -26.53 -7.08
N PRO A 467 -7.13 -26.49 -8.42
CA PRO A 467 -8.24 -26.03 -9.26
C PRO A 467 -9.38 -27.07 -9.27
N PHE A 468 -10.53 -26.68 -8.73
CA PHE A 468 -11.78 -27.40 -8.90
C PHE A 468 -12.52 -26.87 -10.14
N GLU A 469 -12.73 -27.72 -11.15
CA GLU A 469 -13.41 -27.35 -12.41
C GLU A 469 -14.73 -28.10 -12.61
N VAL A 470 -15.77 -27.36 -13.01
CA VAL A 470 -17.06 -27.89 -13.47
C VAL A 470 -17.43 -27.29 -14.81
N MET A 471 -17.85 -28.14 -15.75
CA MET A 471 -18.45 -27.74 -17.03
C MET A 471 -19.93 -28.12 -17.07
N ILE A 472 -20.80 -27.13 -17.31
CA ILE A 472 -22.23 -27.34 -17.55
C ILE A 472 -22.53 -27.06 -19.03
N PHE A 473 -23.08 -28.06 -19.71
CA PHE A 473 -23.44 -27.98 -21.13
C PHE A 473 -24.90 -27.52 -21.32
N HIS A 474 -25.18 -26.93 -22.49
CA HIS A 474 -26.51 -26.42 -22.88
C HIS A 474 -27.02 -25.24 -22.04
N VAL A 475 -26.09 -24.41 -21.52
CA VAL A 475 -26.41 -23.18 -20.77
C VAL A 475 -26.60 -22.02 -21.74
N ALA A 476 -27.77 -21.40 -21.78
CA ALA A 476 -28.00 -20.20 -22.59
C ALA A 476 -27.35 -18.96 -21.95
N SER A 477 -26.96 -17.98 -22.78
CA SER A 477 -26.42 -16.68 -22.32
C SER A 477 -27.50 -15.68 -21.89
N ASP A 478 -28.77 -15.97 -22.16
CA ASP A 478 -29.95 -15.24 -21.70
C ASP A 478 -30.96 -16.28 -21.18
N PRO A 479 -31.36 -16.24 -19.90
CA PRO A 479 -31.03 -15.24 -18.87
C PRO A 479 -29.58 -15.32 -18.37
N PRO A 480 -29.08 -14.25 -17.70
CA PRO A 480 -27.78 -14.25 -17.04
C PRO A 480 -27.58 -15.44 -16.09
N VAL A 481 -26.36 -15.96 -16.08
CA VAL A 481 -25.94 -17.06 -15.20
C VAL A 481 -25.35 -16.50 -13.91
N ARG A 482 -25.82 -16.98 -12.76
CA ARG A 482 -25.23 -16.70 -11.45
C ARG A 482 -24.55 -17.95 -10.90
N VAL A 483 -23.35 -17.79 -10.36
CA VAL A 483 -22.56 -18.83 -9.69
C VAL A 483 -22.27 -18.36 -8.27
N GLN A 484 -22.51 -19.24 -7.27
CA GLN A 484 -22.28 -18.94 -5.86
C GLN A 484 -21.61 -20.12 -5.14
N LEU A 485 -20.62 -19.80 -4.30
CA LEU A 485 -20.01 -20.70 -3.30
C LEU A 485 -20.03 -19.98 -1.94
N PRO A 486 -21.05 -20.22 -1.09
CA PRO A 486 -21.28 -19.41 0.12
C PRO A 486 -20.24 -19.57 1.24
N GLY A 487 -19.62 -20.75 1.36
CA GLY A 487 -18.53 -21.00 2.31
C GLY A 487 -17.23 -20.31 1.88
N LEU A 488 -17.05 -20.06 0.58
CA LEU A 488 -16.00 -19.21 0.04
C LEU A 488 -16.37 -17.72 -0.07
N ASP A 489 -17.59 -17.30 0.27
CA ASP A 489 -18.06 -15.91 0.08
C ASP A 489 -17.89 -15.40 -1.38
N LEU A 490 -18.15 -16.28 -2.35
CA LEU A 490 -18.04 -16.00 -3.79
C LEU A 490 -19.44 -15.94 -4.44
N ASP A 491 -19.71 -14.88 -5.20
CA ASP A 491 -21.03 -14.63 -5.81
C ASP A 491 -20.92 -13.74 -7.07
N TYR A 492 -20.94 -14.39 -8.24
CA TYR A 492 -20.78 -13.74 -9.56
C TYR A 492 -22.00 -13.95 -10.44
N THR A 493 -22.37 -12.92 -11.21
CA THR A 493 -23.41 -13.01 -12.25
C THR A 493 -22.87 -12.50 -13.57
N THR A 494 -22.89 -13.35 -14.60
CA THR A 494 -22.36 -13.05 -15.95
C THR A 494 -23.01 -11.78 -16.51
N GLY A 495 -22.19 -10.80 -16.94
CA GLY A 495 -22.67 -9.57 -17.56
C GLY A 495 -23.46 -8.62 -16.64
N SER A 496 -23.50 -8.88 -15.32
CA SER A 496 -24.13 -7.96 -14.36
C SER A 496 -23.40 -6.60 -14.33
N ARG A 497 -24.16 -5.55 -14.02
CA ARG A 497 -23.65 -4.20 -13.70
C ARG A 497 -24.10 -3.74 -12.31
N ASP A 498 -24.51 -4.67 -11.44
CA ASP A 498 -25.04 -4.34 -10.11
C ASP A 498 -23.99 -3.68 -9.19
N ARG A 499 -22.70 -3.94 -9.47
CA ARG A 499 -21.55 -3.31 -8.81
C ARG A 499 -21.14 -1.96 -9.43
N ALA A 500 -21.74 -1.51 -10.54
CA ALA A 500 -21.31 -0.30 -11.24
C ALA A 500 -21.60 1.00 -10.43
N LEU A 501 -20.62 1.91 -10.40
CA LEU A 501 -20.66 3.15 -9.62
C LEU A 501 -20.84 4.38 -10.53
N SER A 502 -21.72 5.29 -10.12
CA SER A 502 -22.05 6.54 -10.84
C SER A 502 -21.34 7.78 -10.30
N ARG A 503 -20.16 7.61 -9.67
CA ARG A 503 -19.35 8.73 -9.15
C ARG A 503 -18.79 9.54 -10.34
N PRO A 504 -19.00 10.87 -10.40
CA PRO A 504 -18.40 11.69 -11.45
C PRO A 504 -16.92 11.94 -11.17
N PHE A 505 -16.09 11.84 -12.22
CA PHE A 505 -14.69 12.27 -12.22
C PHE A 505 -14.41 13.46 -13.15
N GLU A 506 -15.43 13.96 -13.85
CA GLU A 506 -15.37 15.23 -14.58
C GLU A 506 -16.02 16.39 -13.81
N THR A 507 -15.65 17.62 -14.15
CA THR A 507 -16.26 18.85 -13.63
C THR A 507 -16.76 19.70 -14.79
N ASP A 508 -17.94 20.28 -14.67
CA ASP A 508 -18.50 21.17 -15.70
C ASP A 508 -17.51 22.32 -16.02
N PRO A 509 -17.13 22.56 -17.30
CA PRO A 509 -16.14 23.58 -17.66
C PRO A 509 -16.49 25.00 -17.19
N SER A 510 -17.76 25.31 -16.96
CA SER A 510 -18.21 26.60 -16.44
C SER A 510 -18.11 26.72 -14.91
N ALA A 511 -18.11 25.60 -14.18
CA ALA A 511 -18.11 25.60 -12.72
C ALA A 511 -16.91 26.34 -12.14
N TRP A 512 -15.69 26.02 -12.60
CA TRP A 512 -14.47 26.66 -12.10
C TRP A 512 -14.38 28.15 -12.47
N ALA A 513 -14.97 28.56 -13.60
CA ALA A 513 -15.05 29.97 -13.97
C ALA A 513 -16.05 30.77 -13.11
N SER A 514 -17.03 30.09 -12.51
CA SER A 514 -18.10 30.71 -11.69
C SER A 514 -17.73 30.98 -10.23
N ILE A 515 -16.67 30.33 -9.72
CA ILE A 515 -16.21 30.48 -8.34
C ILE A 515 -15.44 31.81 -8.18
N PRO A 516 -15.66 32.59 -7.11
CA PRO A 516 -14.88 33.80 -6.81
C PRO A 516 -13.38 33.57 -6.80
N GLU A 517 -12.61 34.57 -7.22
CA GLU A 517 -11.15 34.42 -7.40
C GLU A 517 -10.42 34.06 -6.11
N ALA A 518 -10.73 34.73 -4.99
CA ALA A 518 -10.20 34.42 -3.67
C ALA A 518 -10.45 32.97 -3.24
N ASP A 519 -11.64 32.42 -3.51
CA ASP A 519 -11.97 31.03 -3.18
C ASP A 519 -11.21 30.02 -4.06
N ARG A 520 -10.97 30.35 -5.34
CA ARG A 520 -10.11 29.53 -6.24
C ARG A 520 -8.65 29.54 -5.78
N LEU A 521 -8.14 30.70 -5.38
CA LEU A 521 -6.80 30.84 -4.79
C LEU A 521 -6.68 30.02 -3.50
N VAL A 522 -7.67 30.08 -2.60
CA VAL A 522 -7.74 29.27 -1.38
C VAL A 522 -7.78 27.77 -1.67
N TYR A 523 -8.52 27.33 -2.70
CA TYR A 523 -8.55 25.93 -3.12
C TYR A 523 -7.17 25.47 -3.61
N GLN A 524 -6.53 26.21 -4.52
CA GLN A 524 -5.20 25.90 -5.03
C GLN A 524 -4.14 25.89 -3.91
N ALA A 525 -4.22 26.85 -3.00
CA ALA A 525 -3.34 26.94 -1.83
C ALA A 525 -3.45 25.71 -0.92
N ARG A 526 -4.66 25.16 -0.73
CA ARG A 526 -4.87 23.91 0.04
C ARG A 526 -4.26 22.71 -0.67
N GLU A 527 -4.45 22.56 -1.97
CA GLU A 527 -3.85 21.45 -2.74
C GLU A 527 -2.31 21.50 -2.70
N LEU A 528 -1.73 22.70 -2.78
CA LEU A 528 -0.29 22.92 -2.58
C LEU A 528 0.15 22.58 -1.15
N ALA A 529 -0.62 22.97 -0.12
CA ALA A 529 -0.29 22.68 1.28
C ALA A 529 -0.29 21.17 1.58
N LYS A 530 -1.30 20.43 1.11
CA LYS A 530 -1.36 18.96 1.17
C LYS A 530 -0.16 18.32 0.45
N GLY A 531 0.26 18.90 -0.67
CA GLY A 531 1.47 18.51 -1.40
C GLY A 531 2.79 18.95 -0.77
N ARG A 532 2.78 19.53 0.44
CA ARG A 532 3.93 20.16 1.14
C ARG A 532 4.63 21.28 0.36
N ARG A 533 3.97 21.90 -0.63
CA ARG A 533 4.41 23.10 -1.35
C ARG A 533 4.10 24.36 -0.52
N TYR A 534 4.55 24.38 0.73
CA TYR A 534 4.11 25.35 1.75
C TYR A 534 4.41 26.82 1.39
N GLY A 535 5.51 27.10 0.68
CA GLY A 535 5.84 28.46 0.24
C GLY A 535 4.90 28.99 -0.83
N GLU A 536 4.56 28.16 -1.82
CA GLU A 536 3.59 28.48 -2.88
C GLU A 536 2.18 28.60 -2.30
N ALA A 537 1.79 27.67 -1.42
CA ALA A 537 0.53 27.73 -0.68
C ALA A 537 0.37 29.03 0.11
N ARG A 538 1.43 29.47 0.82
CA ARG A 538 1.41 30.74 1.56
C ARG A 538 1.10 31.92 0.65
N ALA A 539 1.80 32.03 -0.48
CA ALA A 539 1.62 33.15 -1.40
C ALA A 539 0.17 33.28 -1.89
N LEU A 540 -0.46 32.16 -2.28
CA LEU A 540 -1.85 32.16 -2.72
C LEU A 540 -2.85 32.47 -1.60
N PHE A 541 -2.59 32.02 -0.35
CA PHE A 541 -3.42 32.42 0.79
C PHE A 541 -3.26 33.91 1.14
N GLU A 542 -2.06 34.48 1.02
CA GLU A 542 -1.83 35.92 1.23
C GLU A 542 -2.49 36.76 0.14
N GLU A 543 -2.47 36.31 -1.12
CA GLU A 543 -3.18 36.94 -2.23
C GLU A 543 -4.71 36.92 -2.01
N ALA A 544 -5.27 35.76 -1.67
CA ALA A 544 -6.69 35.62 -1.34
C ALA A 544 -7.11 36.51 -0.16
N ALA A 545 -6.29 36.58 0.91
CA ALA A 545 -6.54 37.48 2.04
C ALA A 545 -6.33 38.97 1.70
N GLY A 546 -5.55 39.28 0.66
CA GLY A 546 -5.41 40.63 0.11
C GLY A 546 -6.65 41.09 -0.66
N GLN A 547 -7.27 40.18 -1.42
CA GLN A 547 -8.55 40.42 -2.10
C GLN A 547 -9.73 40.46 -1.10
N GLU A 548 -9.77 39.49 -0.18
CA GLU A 548 -10.83 39.31 0.81
C GLU A 548 -10.24 39.14 2.23
N PRO A 549 -10.03 40.24 2.99
CA PRO A 549 -9.39 40.20 4.32
C PRO A 549 -10.10 39.41 5.41
N TRP A 550 -11.30 38.89 5.12
CA TRP A 550 -12.11 38.05 6.00
C TRP A 550 -12.42 36.68 5.39
N ASN A 551 -11.75 36.26 4.30
CA ASN A 551 -11.93 34.93 3.75
C ASN A 551 -11.45 33.88 4.77
N ARG A 552 -12.41 33.13 5.32
CA ARG A 552 -12.17 32.10 6.35
C ARG A 552 -11.12 31.07 5.91
N GLY A 553 -11.15 30.67 4.64
CA GLY A 553 -10.23 29.66 4.12
C GLY A 553 -8.79 30.14 4.09
N ALA A 554 -8.57 31.39 3.67
CA ALA A 554 -7.26 32.03 3.68
C ALA A 554 -6.72 32.21 5.11
N LEU A 555 -7.54 32.74 6.02
CA LEU A 555 -7.14 32.96 7.42
C LEU A 555 -6.72 31.66 8.13
N LEU A 556 -7.45 30.56 7.91
CA LEU A 556 -7.09 29.25 8.48
C LEU A 556 -5.81 28.68 7.85
N GLY A 557 -5.65 28.83 6.53
CA GLY A 557 -4.43 28.40 5.83
C GLY A 557 -3.18 29.13 6.34
N LEU A 558 -3.25 30.46 6.50
CA LEU A 558 -2.16 31.26 7.05
C LEU A 558 -1.87 30.89 8.50
N ALA A 559 -2.89 30.66 9.33
CA ALA A 559 -2.72 30.25 10.73
C ALA A 559 -2.01 28.89 10.87
N ASP A 560 -2.37 27.89 10.06
CA ASP A 560 -1.71 26.57 10.05
C ASP A 560 -0.27 26.67 9.52
N LEU A 561 -0.04 27.38 8.41
CA LEU A 561 1.32 27.57 7.86
C LEU A 561 2.23 28.35 8.83
N ALA A 562 1.68 29.32 9.57
CA ALA A 562 2.41 30.04 10.61
C ALA A 562 2.74 29.14 11.82
N LEU A 563 1.81 28.28 12.25
CA LEU A 563 2.05 27.24 13.27
C LEU A 563 3.18 26.28 12.85
N ARG A 564 3.17 25.79 11.59
CA ARG A 564 4.22 24.91 11.04
C ARG A 564 5.62 25.52 11.04
N SER A 565 5.69 26.85 10.92
CA SER A 565 6.94 27.59 10.75
C SER A 565 7.33 28.43 11.97
N ALA A 566 6.74 28.11 13.13
CA ALA A 566 7.00 28.73 14.43
C ALA A 566 6.75 30.25 14.50
N ARG A 567 5.89 30.79 13.64
CA ARG A 567 5.44 32.20 13.68
C ARG A 567 4.12 32.30 14.45
N TYR A 568 4.16 31.94 15.74
CA TYR A 568 2.95 31.68 16.52
C TYR A 568 2.07 32.93 16.75
N GLU A 569 2.66 34.11 16.91
CA GLU A 569 1.94 35.37 17.05
C GLU A 569 1.16 35.73 15.76
N GLU A 570 1.82 35.67 14.60
CA GLU A 570 1.22 35.86 13.26
C GLU A 570 0.05 34.88 13.05
N GLY A 571 0.29 33.58 13.33
CA GLY A 571 -0.76 32.57 13.20
C GLY A 571 -1.95 32.84 14.11
N LEU A 572 -1.71 33.36 15.32
CA LEU A 572 -2.76 33.66 16.28
C LEU A 572 -3.57 34.91 15.88
N GLU A 573 -2.98 35.89 15.21
CA GLU A 573 -3.73 37.01 14.62
C GLU A 573 -4.72 36.52 13.57
N HIS A 574 -4.28 35.65 12.65
CA HIS A 574 -5.15 35.05 11.64
C HIS A 574 -6.25 34.16 12.25
N ALA A 575 -5.90 33.27 13.19
CA ALA A 575 -6.86 32.38 13.84
C ALA A 575 -7.92 33.17 14.65
N ARG A 576 -7.50 34.21 15.39
CA ARG A 576 -8.43 35.11 16.10
C ARG A 576 -9.34 35.87 15.15
N ARG A 577 -8.86 36.23 13.96
CA ARG A 577 -9.69 36.90 12.94
C ARG A 577 -10.76 35.97 12.36
N ALA A 578 -10.45 34.68 12.19
CA ALA A 578 -11.46 33.68 11.85
C ALA A 578 -12.50 33.50 12.98
N LEU A 579 -12.05 33.45 14.25
CA LEU A 579 -12.95 33.35 15.41
C LEU A 579 -13.82 34.59 15.66
N GLN A 580 -13.51 35.74 15.06
CA GLN A 580 -14.40 36.92 15.05
C GLN A 580 -15.58 36.77 14.08
N LEU A 581 -15.47 35.90 13.07
CA LEU A 581 -16.55 35.57 12.14
C LEU A 581 -17.44 34.46 12.72
N ASP A 582 -16.82 33.44 13.32
CA ASP A 582 -17.51 32.36 14.02
C ASP A 582 -16.68 31.86 15.22
N THR A 583 -17.12 32.23 16.43
CA THR A 583 -16.49 31.80 17.69
C THR A 583 -16.54 30.28 17.90
N TYR A 584 -17.49 29.58 17.27
CA TYR A 584 -17.69 28.13 17.41
C TYR A 584 -17.03 27.32 16.29
N ASP A 585 -16.30 27.96 15.38
CA ASP A 585 -15.55 27.30 14.31
C ASP A 585 -14.53 26.33 14.90
N ALA A 586 -14.78 25.03 14.75
CA ALA A 586 -13.96 23.99 15.37
C ALA A 586 -12.53 23.93 14.80
N ALA A 587 -12.32 24.28 13.52
CA ALA A 587 -11.00 24.29 12.90
C ALA A 587 -10.20 25.52 13.35
N ALA A 588 -10.85 26.70 13.40
CA ALA A 588 -10.22 27.91 13.95
C ALA A 588 -9.83 27.72 15.41
N ASN A 589 -10.72 27.12 16.22
CA ASN A 589 -10.44 26.77 17.61
C ASN A 589 -9.32 25.72 17.75
N PHE A 590 -9.25 24.72 16.87
CA PHE A 590 -8.15 23.73 16.91
C PHE A 590 -6.79 24.37 16.65
N VAL A 591 -6.69 25.18 15.59
CA VAL A 591 -5.45 25.88 15.22
C VAL A 591 -5.08 26.93 16.29
N ALA A 592 -6.06 27.72 16.76
CA ALA A 592 -5.86 28.68 17.85
C ALA A 592 -5.39 27.99 19.14
N GLY A 593 -5.98 26.87 19.56
CA GLY A 593 -5.55 26.13 20.74
C GLY A 593 -4.10 25.65 20.65
N ASN A 594 -3.69 25.21 19.46
CA ASN A 594 -2.30 24.81 19.20
C ASN A 594 -1.32 26.00 19.26
N LEU A 595 -1.70 27.15 18.69
CA LEU A 595 -0.93 28.40 18.76
C LEU A 595 -0.84 28.93 20.19
N TYR A 596 -1.96 28.92 20.95
CA TYR A 596 -2.00 29.30 22.35
C TYR A 596 -1.07 28.44 23.20
N ARG A 597 -1.10 27.11 23.03
CA ARG A 597 -0.19 26.19 23.73
C ARG A 597 1.28 26.43 23.35
N ALA A 598 1.57 26.68 22.07
CA ALA A 598 2.93 27.00 21.63
C ALA A 598 3.47 28.32 22.25
N LEU A 599 2.58 29.24 22.60
CA LEU A 599 2.85 30.49 23.31
C LEU A 599 2.79 30.38 24.85
N GLY A 600 2.59 29.18 25.41
CA GLY A 600 2.44 28.96 26.87
C GLY A 600 1.17 29.57 27.47
N ARG A 601 0.11 29.79 26.68
CA ARG A 601 -1.18 30.35 27.11
C ARG A 601 -2.20 29.24 27.36
N ASP A 602 -1.92 28.41 28.35
CA ASP A 602 -2.63 27.14 28.57
C ASP A 602 -4.13 27.28 28.86
N MET A 603 -4.55 28.38 29.50
CA MET A 603 -5.99 28.64 29.74
C MET A 603 -6.74 28.98 28.45
N ASP A 604 -6.14 29.80 27.57
CA ASP A 604 -6.69 30.11 26.25
C ASP A 604 -6.71 28.84 25.37
N ALA A 605 -5.65 28.03 25.45
CA ALA A 605 -5.56 26.75 24.74
C ALA A 605 -6.66 25.77 25.19
N ARG A 606 -6.91 25.69 26.50
CA ARG A 606 -7.94 24.83 27.09
C ARG A 606 -9.35 25.23 26.65
N ASP A 607 -9.67 26.52 26.61
CA ASP A 607 -10.98 26.98 26.11
C ASP A 607 -11.14 26.63 24.63
N ALA A 608 -10.15 26.98 23.80
CA ALA A 608 -10.18 26.71 22.36
C ALA A 608 -10.31 25.21 22.03
N PHE A 609 -9.51 24.34 22.65
CA PHE A 609 -9.68 22.89 22.46
C PHE A 609 -11.01 22.37 23.01
N GLY A 610 -11.57 22.98 24.06
CA GLY A 610 -12.90 22.65 24.59
C GLY A 610 -14.05 22.96 23.62
N TRP A 611 -13.93 24.03 22.81
CA TRP A 611 -14.85 24.32 21.72
C TRP A 611 -14.64 23.40 20.52
N SER A 612 -13.38 23.21 20.10
CA SER A 612 -12.99 22.33 18.98
C SER A 612 -13.46 20.88 19.17
N ALA A 613 -13.35 20.34 20.39
CA ALA A 613 -13.71 18.95 20.72
C ALA A 613 -15.17 18.57 20.46
N ARG A 614 -16.07 19.56 20.28
CA ARG A 614 -17.49 19.32 19.99
C ARG A 614 -17.69 18.73 18.58
N ALA A 615 -16.89 19.18 17.60
CA ALA A 615 -16.93 18.64 16.24
C ALA A 615 -16.26 17.25 16.16
N VAL A 616 -16.89 16.30 15.47
CA VAL A 616 -16.40 14.91 15.37
C VAL A 616 -14.98 14.84 14.82
N ALA A 617 -14.68 15.57 13.74
CA ALA A 617 -13.37 15.59 13.08
C ALA A 617 -12.21 15.99 14.02
N PHE A 618 -12.44 16.94 14.94
CA PHE A 618 -11.41 17.42 15.86
C PHE A 618 -11.52 16.81 17.27
N ARG A 619 -12.52 15.97 17.54
CA ARG A 619 -12.83 15.50 18.91
C ARG A 619 -11.69 14.76 19.57
N ALA A 620 -11.18 13.70 18.92
CA ALA A 620 -10.11 12.88 19.46
C ALA A 620 -8.83 13.70 19.65
N ALA A 621 -8.39 14.40 18.60
CA ALA A 621 -7.23 15.28 18.64
C ALA A 621 -7.33 16.33 19.76
N SER A 622 -8.46 17.04 19.88
CA SER A 622 -8.67 18.07 20.90
C SER A 622 -8.66 17.50 22.32
N TYR A 623 -9.22 16.30 22.56
CA TYR A 623 -9.13 15.66 23.87
C TYR A 623 -7.70 15.22 24.22
N VAL A 624 -6.91 14.77 23.24
CA VAL A 624 -5.48 14.52 23.44
C VAL A 624 -4.76 15.83 23.80
N ARG A 625 -4.97 16.93 23.06
CA ARG A 625 -4.36 18.24 23.39
C ARG A 625 -4.79 18.76 24.77
N LEU A 626 -6.06 18.59 25.15
CA LEU A 626 -6.55 18.92 26.49
C LEU A 626 -5.83 18.11 27.57
N GLY A 627 -5.64 16.80 27.37
CA GLY A 627 -4.85 15.96 28.26
C GLY A 627 -3.42 16.45 28.42
N GLU A 628 -2.75 16.79 27.31
CA GLU A 628 -1.39 17.33 27.32
C GLU A 628 -1.29 18.67 28.08
N VAL A 629 -2.25 19.59 27.89
CA VAL A 629 -2.29 20.88 28.61
C VAL A 629 -2.53 20.65 30.11
N MET A 630 -3.45 19.76 30.48
CA MET A 630 -3.76 19.47 31.87
C MET A 630 -2.62 18.75 32.62
N VAL A 631 -1.81 17.93 31.93
CA VAL A 631 -0.63 17.29 32.52
C VAL A 631 0.56 18.24 32.58
N GLY A 632 0.73 19.15 31.60
CA GLY A 632 1.84 20.11 31.59
C GLY A 632 1.69 21.29 32.57
N ALA A 633 0.48 21.54 33.07
CA ALA A 633 0.18 22.62 34.01
C ALA A 633 0.28 22.23 35.51
N GLY A 634 0.74 21.00 35.81
CA GLY A 634 0.93 20.47 37.17
C GLY A 634 2.37 20.07 37.45
#